data_AF-A0A9C9JRT9-F1
#
_entry.id   AF-A0A9C9JRT9-F1
#
_cell.length_a   1.000
_cell.length_b   1.000
_cell.length_c   1.000
_cell.angle_alpha   90.00
_cell.angle_beta   90.00
_cell.angle_gamma   90.00
#
_symmetry.space_group_name_H-M   'P 1'
#
loop_
_entity.id
_entity.type
_entity.pdbx_description
1 polymer ?
#
loop_
_entity_poly.entity_id
_entity_poly.type
_entity_poly.pdbx_seq_one_letter_code
_entity_poly.pdbx_strand_id
1 'polypeptide(L)'
;MNKYLFLLTFLMLIPISMFAQPVEQVVQSFDTELDTSYFREEISEHADTALSFINWGLETSEVHSGAGALSFDYSAHNIESWGGYAKLEHMAPDSQVYDWSGWDSISFWYNNVTPASIASRVHIRFEVYDVSDVPDTTSSAQDMEFFYSFQNEILDAAPGWNEFTIKLEETNAMDGSTFNLLDWAGKQDGNGILDLDKIKGWAFEVSINGSGNGDYVTGKILFDHIALQSYSGKSLIIFNGSVVPPAINAGKFVWSGETLDILDKGGEDPKTNALRFIEVDGWTGAGYNIPAIDLSSEWLTDSLKFKMKADVGTGSMRMQFEDGTAKVGTSFSPTADDGAWHEYKLALKDMTYQDGTSGFDTTGITVFQFMEEGTGSAGRTILFDYLWTDNPVIDVTPPDAPTNVQGIANVSEYYNVVAWTDVPGEEGEVYNVYASESVIDSINAPGVETVALGVEESKQEANHYLRYPLKDKSVTYYYAVTCTDAAGNVGDPGIDEEGETNTALGVPTISLNPPEDFAADGDISEWISAGIDPLILKPSTNKIGVGSFDDDDDFTANIYMAVDNDYLYVALDMVDNVYSVDGGGDWYLDDAAEMFIGLYNQTIQHNGYQRGEEPDYQLQFRYNGFYIGNPNLGSSAFYDVGSDNFDFVNYIGGY
;
A
#
# COMPACT_ATOMS: atom_id res chain seq x y z
N MET A 1 66.02 30.31 39.36
CA MET A 1 65.66 31.47 38.50
C MET A 1 64.28 31.17 37.95
N ASN A 2 63.34 32.11 38.08
CA ASN A 2 61.95 32.13 37.58
C ASN A 2 60.94 31.18 38.25
N LYS A 3 60.28 31.69 39.29
CA LYS A 3 58.92 31.35 39.70
C LYS A 3 58.00 32.50 39.27
N TYR A 4 57.25 32.38 38.18
CA TYR A 4 56.02 33.15 37.96
C TYR A 4 55.13 32.44 36.93
N LEU A 5 53.92 32.09 37.40
CA LEU A 5 52.63 32.37 36.77
C LEU A 5 52.47 32.07 35.27
N PHE A 6 51.70 31.04 34.92
CA PHE A 6 50.69 31.17 33.85
C PHE A 6 49.51 30.23 34.13
N LEU A 7 48.40 30.86 34.50
CA LEU A 7 47.05 30.33 34.44
C LEU A 7 46.77 30.09 32.95
N LEU A 8 46.72 28.84 32.50
CA LEU A 8 46.44 28.53 31.11
C LEU A 8 44.92 28.58 30.89
N THR A 9 44.51 29.59 30.16
CA THR A 9 43.16 29.81 29.64
C THR A 9 42.73 28.59 28.83
N PHE A 10 41.62 28.00 29.23
CA PHE A 10 40.92 26.94 28.49
C PHE A 10 40.23 27.60 27.29
N LEU A 11 40.90 27.63 26.13
CA LEU A 11 40.27 28.00 24.87
C LEU A 11 39.51 26.75 24.36
N MET A 12 38.25 26.60 24.77
CA MET A 12 37.31 25.75 24.03
C MET A 12 37.10 26.40 22.67
N LEU A 13 37.74 25.84 21.64
CA LEU A 13 37.23 25.90 20.28
C LEU A 13 35.97 25.04 20.26
N ILE A 14 34.81 25.69 20.41
CA ILE A 14 33.52 25.11 20.07
C ILE A 14 33.58 24.89 18.55
N PRO A 15 33.47 23.66 18.04
CA PRO A 15 33.19 23.47 16.63
C PRO A 15 31.82 24.09 16.39
N ILE A 16 31.78 25.15 15.58
CA ILE A 16 30.54 25.62 14.98
C ILE A 16 30.07 24.45 14.13
N SER A 17 29.17 23.65 14.68
CA SER A 17 28.27 22.82 13.92
C SER A 17 27.53 23.77 12.99
N MET A 18 28.00 23.89 11.74
CA MET A 18 27.14 24.28 10.65
C MET A 18 26.04 23.22 10.67
N PHE A 19 24.90 23.54 11.27
CA PHE A 19 23.67 22.84 10.97
C PHE A 19 23.59 22.82 9.45
N ALA A 20 23.64 21.63 8.85
CA ALA A 20 23.28 21.48 7.45
C ALA A 20 21.92 22.16 7.32
N GLN A 21 21.83 23.21 6.50
CA GLN A 21 20.52 23.74 6.17
C GLN A 21 19.75 22.58 5.52
N PRO A 22 18.49 22.34 5.90
CA PRO A 22 17.66 21.38 5.18
C PRO A 22 17.77 21.73 3.69
N VAL A 23 18.07 20.72 2.87
CA VAL A 23 18.08 20.89 1.42
C VAL A 23 16.64 21.19 1.05
N GLU A 24 16.44 22.33 0.39
CA GLU A 24 15.13 22.78 -0.08
C GLU A 24 15.18 23.12 -1.57
N GLN A 25 14.03 23.00 -2.24
CA GLN A 25 13.82 23.51 -3.58
C GLN A 25 12.67 24.51 -3.54
N VAL A 26 12.99 25.77 -3.84
CA VAL A 26 11.98 26.82 -3.95
C VAL A 26 11.06 26.54 -5.14
N VAL A 27 9.78 26.35 -4.86
CA VAL A 27 8.71 26.23 -5.86
C VAL A 27 8.32 27.63 -6.34
N GLN A 28 8.17 28.58 -5.40
CA GLN A 28 7.85 29.97 -5.72
C GLN A 28 8.29 30.90 -4.58
N SER A 29 9.14 31.90 -4.88
CA SER A 29 9.60 32.89 -3.90
C SER A 29 8.78 34.17 -3.87
N PHE A 30 8.00 34.48 -4.92
CA PHE A 30 7.26 35.74 -5.05
C PHE A 30 8.16 37.00 -5.03
N ASP A 31 9.44 36.87 -5.36
CA ASP A 31 10.40 37.99 -5.37
C ASP A 31 10.16 39.04 -6.46
N THR A 32 9.34 38.69 -7.45
CA THR A 32 9.07 39.53 -8.61
C THR A 32 7.60 39.46 -8.98
N GLU A 33 7.10 40.50 -9.64
CA GLU A 33 5.75 40.54 -10.19
C GLU A 33 5.50 39.32 -11.08
N LEU A 34 4.45 38.57 -10.77
CA LEU A 34 4.05 37.41 -11.56
C LEU A 34 3.26 37.85 -12.79
N ASP A 35 3.34 37.06 -13.85
CA ASP A 35 2.48 37.27 -15.02
C ASP A 35 1.01 37.09 -14.61
N THR A 36 0.11 37.88 -15.20
CA THR A 36 -1.34 37.78 -14.92
C THR A 36 -1.95 36.42 -15.28
N SER A 37 -1.27 35.61 -16.09
CA SER A 37 -1.67 34.23 -16.42
C SER A 37 -1.10 33.17 -15.48
N TYR A 38 -0.24 33.56 -14.53
CA TYR A 38 0.36 32.63 -13.59
C TYR A 38 -0.66 31.97 -12.66
N PHE A 39 -1.64 32.76 -12.22
CA PHE A 39 -2.76 32.32 -11.40
C PHE A 39 -4.09 32.43 -12.14
N ARG A 40 -5.05 31.61 -11.74
CA ARG A 40 -6.47 31.77 -12.05
C ARG A 40 -7.26 31.90 -10.75
N GLU A 41 -8.23 32.81 -10.74
CA GLU A 41 -9.19 32.92 -9.64
C GLU A 41 -10.44 32.07 -9.89
N GLU A 42 -10.89 31.35 -8.87
CA GLU A 42 -12.14 30.60 -8.86
C GLU A 42 -12.94 30.93 -7.59
N ILE A 43 -14.27 30.96 -7.69
CA ILE A 43 -15.18 31.13 -6.55
C ILE A 43 -16.32 30.12 -6.70
N SER A 44 -17.00 29.79 -5.61
CA SER A 44 -18.15 28.88 -5.66
C SER A 44 -19.22 29.34 -6.66
N GLU A 45 -19.87 28.38 -7.32
CA GLU A 45 -20.77 28.60 -8.46
C GLU A 45 -21.87 29.66 -8.18
N HIS A 46 -22.48 29.64 -6.99
CA HIS A 46 -23.56 30.56 -6.63
C HIS A 46 -23.08 31.84 -5.92
N ALA A 47 -21.78 32.04 -5.75
CA ALA A 47 -21.25 33.15 -4.97
C ALA A 47 -21.43 34.50 -5.68
N ASP A 48 -21.94 35.50 -4.94
CA ASP A 48 -21.83 36.89 -5.36
C ASP A 48 -20.36 37.31 -5.44
N THR A 49 -19.91 37.67 -6.65
CA THR A 49 -18.54 38.16 -6.93
C THR A 49 -18.14 39.40 -6.13
N ALA A 50 -19.10 40.14 -5.55
CA ALA A 50 -18.80 41.24 -4.64
C ALA A 50 -18.49 40.77 -3.20
N LEU A 51 -18.83 39.52 -2.87
CA LEU A 51 -18.71 38.92 -1.54
C LEU A 51 -17.76 37.71 -1.51
N SER A 52 -17.39 37.16 -2.67
CA SER A 52 -16.36 36.13 -2.80
C SER A 52 -15.33 36.55 -3.83
N PHE A 53 -14.07 36.66 -3.43
CA PHE A 53 -12.96 37.07 -4.29
C PHE A 53 -11.61 36.83 -3.63
N ILE A 54 -10.56 36.79 -4.45
CA ILE A 54 -9.16 36.97 -4.04
C ILE A 54 -8.59 38.09 -4.89
N ASN A 55 -8.08 39.14 -4.24
CA ASN A 55 -7.22 40.12 -4.89
C ASN A 55 -5.78 39.83 -4.49
N TRP A 56 -4.91 39.67 -5.48
CA TRP A 56 -3.53 39.30 -5.26
C TRP A 56 -2.56 40.25 -5.98
N GLY A 57 -1.31 40.26 -5.52
CA GLY A 57 -0.24 41.05 -6.13
C GLY A 57 1.06 40.99 -5.33
N LEU A 58 2.07 41.71 -5.79
CA LEU A 58 3.38 41.77 -5.14
C LEU A 58 3.38 42.72 -3.93
N GLU A 59 3.70 42.20 -2.74
CA GLU A 59 4.06 42.98 -1.56
C GLU A 59 5.58 43.08 -1.44
N THR A 60 6.12 44.26 -1.15
CA THR A 60 7.59 44.49 -1.07
C THR A 60 8.02 45.17 0.23
N SER A 61 7.07 45.55 1.08
CA SER A 61 7.34 46.23 2.35
C SER A 61 7.30 45.30 3.56
N GLU A 62 6.54 44.20 3.48
CA GLU A 62 6.42 43.17 4.51
C GLU A 62 6.67 41.81 3.86
N VAL A 63 7.87 41.29 4.04
CA VAL A 63 8.42 40.11 3.33
C VAL A 63 9.16 39.23 4.34
N HIS A 64 9.10 37.92 4.18
CA HIS A 64 9.85 36.96 5.00
C HIS A 64 11.25 36.70 4.41
N SER A 65 11.31 36.37 3.12
CA SER A 65 12.52 35.99 2.39
C SER A 65 12.65 36.79 1.08
N GLY A 66 13.88 37.05 0.64
CA GLY A 66 14.10 37.70 -0.65
C GLY A 66 13.58 39.15 -0.73
N ALA A 67 12.93 39.48 -1.84
CA ALA A 67 12.56 40.84 -2.26
C ALA A 67 11.05 41.09 -2.33
N GLY A 68 10.21 40.06 -2.23
CA GLY A 68 8.76 40.20 -2.34
C GLY A 68 8.00 39.03 -1.72
N ALA A 69 6.71 39.25 -1.47
CA ALA A 69 5.76 38.25 -0.98
C ALA A 69 4.44 38.38 -1.77
N LEU A 70 3.65 37.31 -1.80
CA LEU A 70 2.30 37.33 -2.34
C LEU A 70 1.36 38.03 -1.36
N SER A 71 0.82 39.19 -1.74
CA SER A 71 -0.35 39.77 -1.06
C SER A 71 -1.59 38.99 -1.46
N PHE A 72 -2.41 38.60 -0.48
CA PHE A 72 -3.63 37.82 -0.68
C PHE A 72 -4.76 38.42 0.17
N ASP A 73 -5.54 39.31 -0.46
CA ASP A 73 -6.73 39.95 0.13
C ASP A 73 -7.98 39.15 -0.26
N TYR A 74 -8.64 38.52 0.70
CA TYR A 74 -9.69 37.54 0.42
C TYR A 74 -11.06 37.93 0.99
N SER A 75 -12.09 37.41 0.33
CA SER A 75 -13.45 37.30 0.83
C SER A 75 -14.03 35.95 0.45
N ALA A 76 -14.69 35.26 1.37
CA ALA A 76 -15.39 33.99 1.10
C ALA A 76 -16.87 34.10 1.47
N HIS A 77 -17.76 33.72 0.56
CA HIS A 77 -19.21 33.88 0.69
C HIS A 77 -19.89 32.52 0.98
N ASN A 78 -20.60 32.43 2.10
CA ASN A 78 -21.35 31.25 2.50
C ASN A 78 -22.70 31.21 1.77
N ILE A 79 -22.75 30.53 0.62
CA ILE A 79 -23.92 30.50 -0.26
C ILE A 79 -24.42 29.09 -0.59
N GLU A 80 -23.59 28.08 -0.36
CA GLU A 80 -23.88 26.66 -0.59
C GLU A 80 -24.28 25.97 0.72
N SER A 81 -24.93 24.81 0.62
CA SER A 81 -25.28 23.98 1.80
C SER A 81 -24.09 23.53 2.64
N TRP A 82 -22.89 23.52 2.05
CA TRP A 82 -21.62 23.21 2.68
C TRP A 82 -20.76 24.44 2.97
N GLY A 83 -21.22 25.65 2.61
CA GLY A 83 -20.49 26.89 2.81
C GLY A 83 -20.19 27.64 1.51
N GLY A 84 -18.92 27.73 1.16
CA GLY A 84 -18.41 28.35 -0.07
C GLY A 84 -16.90 28.50 -0.03
N TYR A 85 -16.31 29.02 -1.11
CA TYR A 85 -14.88 29.30 -1.19
C TYR A 85 -14.53 30.43 -2.17
N ALA A 86 -13.30 30.92 -2.04
CA ALA A 86 -12.55 31.62 -3.07
C ALA A 86 -11.15 30.98 -3.17
N LYS A 87 -10.66 30.76 -4.39
CA LYS A 87 -9.44 30.00 -4.67
C LYS A 87 -8.54 30.73 -5.67
N LEU A 88 -7.22 30.65 -5.45
CA LEU A 88 -6.18 31.12 -6.36
C LEU A 88 -5.31 29.94 -6.75
N GLU A 89 -5.40 29.51 -8.00
CA GLU A 89 -4.77 28.28 -8.49
C GLU A 89 -3.66 28.54 -9.51
N HIS A 90 -2.59 27.77 -9.44
CA HIS A 90 -1.47 27.75 -10.37
C HIS A 90 -1.40 26.41 -11.11
N MET A 91 -1.19 26.46 -12.44
CA MET A 91 -0.95 25.27 -13.26
C MET A 91 0.41 25.33 -13.93
N ALA A 92 1.10 24.19 -13.98
CA ALA A 92 2.31 24.03 -14.77
C ALA A 92 2.01 24.27 -16.26
N PRO A 93 2.92 24.93 -17.02
CA PRO A 93 2.72 25.20 -18.45
C PRO A 93 2.46 23.93 -19.27
N ASP A 94 1.54 24.00 -20.26
CA ASP A 94 1.21 22.98 -21.28
C ASP A 94 1.60 21.52 -20.94
N SER A 95 2.62 20.96 -21.60
CA SER A 95 3.01 19.55 -21.45
C SER A 95 3.89 19.26 -20.23
N GLN A 96 4.08 20.23 -19.34
CA GLN A 96 4.96 20.09 -18.17
C GLN A 96 4.20 19.56 -16.97
N VAL A 97 4.95 18.84 -16.14
CA VAL A 97 4.51 18.23 -14.90
C VAL A 97 5.67 18.42 -13.92
N TYR A 98 5.34 18.72 -12.67
CA TYR A 98 6.32 18.81 -11.60
C TYR A 98 6.59 17.43 -11.03
N ASP A 99 7.87 17.13 -10.83
CA ASP A 99 8.32 15.92 -10.14
C ASP A 99 8.82 16.28 -8.74
N TRP A 100 7.98 15.97 -7.76
CA TRP A 100 8.22 16.16 -6.33
C TRP A 100 8.60 14.85 -5.62
N SER A 101 8.76 13.73 -6.34
CA SER A 101 8.97 12.39 -5.77
C SER A 101 10.23 12.24 -4.91
N GLY A 102 11.21 13.13 -5.05
CA GLY A 102 12.42 13.15 -4.24
C GLY A 102 12.32 13.94 -2.94
N TRP A 103 11.15 14.48 -2.59
CA TRP A 103 10.94 15.38 -1.46
C TRP A 103 9.94 14.81 -0.47
N ASP A 104 10.14 15.09 0.82
CA ASP A 104 9.28 14.58 1.90
C ASP A 104 8.10 15.52 2.21
N SER A 105 8.30 16.83 2.06
CA SER A 105 7.29 17.82 2.44
C SER A 105 7.34 19.07 1.56
N ILE A 106 6.25 19.82 1.59
CA ILE A 106 6.15 21.18 1.05
C ILE A 106 5.87 22.14 2.21
N SER A 107 6.55 23.29 2.23
CA SER A 107 6.30 24.36 3.18
C SER A 107 5.99 25.67 2.50
N PHE A 108 5.31 26.55 3.22
CA PHE A 108 5.15 27.95 2.85
C PHE A 108 5.19 28.83 4.11
N TRP A 109 5.73 30.04 3.96
CA TRP A 109 5.68 31.06 4.99
C TRP A 109 4.42 31.89 4.83
N TYR A 110 3.79 32.26 5.94
CA TYR A 110 2.59 33.08 5.93
C TYR A 110 2.60 34.14 7.03
N ASN A 111 1.90 35.25 6.79
CA ASN A 111 1.66 36.30 7.77
C ASN A 111 0.20 36.79 7.69
N ASN A 112 -0.59 36.48 8.72
CA ASN A 112 -2.00 36.85 8.79
C ASN A 112 -2.19 38.33 9.18
N VAL A 113 -1.91 39.24 8.25
CA VAL A 113 -1.89 40.70 8.46
C VAL A 113 -3.21 41.23 9.02
N THR A 114 -4.34 40.77 8.48
CA THR A 114 -5.68 41.08 8.99
C THR A 114 -6.42 39.77 9.21
N PRO A 115 -6.57 39.32 10.47
CA PRO A 115 -7.32 38.11 10.79
C PRO A 115 -8.74 38.14 10.26
N ALA A 116 -9.32 36.95 10.10
CA ALA A 116 -10.68 36.76 9.66
C ALA A 116 -11.66 37.69 10.41
N SER A 117 -12.51 38.40 9.67
CA SER A 117 -13.49 39.33 10.25
C SER A 117 -14.51 38.66 11.18
N ILE A 118 -14.64 37.33 11.07
CA ILE A 118 -15.39 36.46 11.98
C ILE A 118 -14.49 35.27 12.31
N ALA A 119 -14.14 35.10 13.58
CA ALA A 119 -13.27 34.02 14.04
C ALA A 119 -13.91 32.64 13.79
N SER A 120 -13.07 31.66 13.47
CA SER A 120 -13.41 30.24 13.28
C SER A 120 -14.47 29.98 12.19
N ARG A 121 -14.54 30.90 11.23
CA ARG A 121 -15.52 30.87 10.15
C ARG A 121 -14.88 30.48 8.81
N VAL A 122 -13.58 30.69 8.66
CA VAL A 122 -12.82 30.36 7.46
C VAL A 122 -11.53 29.65 7.82
N HIS A 123 -11.06 28.81 6.91
CA HIS A 123 -9.74 28.19 6.96
C HIS A 123 -9.09 28.23 5.57
N ILE A 124 -7.78 28.01 5.52
CA ILE A 124 -7.05 27.81 4.26
C ILE A 124 -7.01 26.32 3.95
N ARG A 125 -7.13 25.99 2.67
CA ARG A 125 -6.71 24.70 2.12
C ARG A 125 -5.57 24.92 1.14
N PHE A 126 -4.57 24.06 1.22
CA PHE A 126 -3.56 23.91 0.19
C PHE A 126 -3.90 22.69 -0.65
N GLU A 127 -4.03 22.89 -1.95
CA GLU A 127 -4.41 21.84 -2.90
C GLU A 127 -3.23 21.49 -3.80
N VAL A 128 -3.14 20.22 -4.19
CA VAL A 128 -2.25 19.76 -5.27
C VAL A 128 -3.06 18.95 -6.27
N TYR A 129 -2.72 19.09 -7.56
CA TYR A 129 -3.47 18.49 -8.67
C TYR A 129 -2.64 17.39 -9.32
N ASP A 130 -3.16 16.17 -9.30
CA ASP A 130 -2.52 14.98 -9.83
C ASP A 130 -3.05 14.62 -11.22
N VAL A 131 -2.14 14.43 -12.18
CA VAL A 131 -2.45 14.15 -13.59
C VAL A 131 -2.14 12.70 -14.02
N SER A 132 -1.85 11.80 -13.08
CA SER A 132 -1.39 10.43 -13.34
C SER A 132 -2.37 9.62 -14.20
N ASP A 133 -3.68 9.76 -13.97
CA ASP A 133 -4.73 9.07 -14.71
C ASP A 133 -5.47 9.96 -15.73
N VAL A 134 -4.77 10.96 -16.28
CA VAL A 134 -5.31 11.86 -17.32
C VAL A 134 -4.60 11.59 -18.66
N PRO A 135 -5.35 11.42 -19.77
CA PRO A 135 -4.76 11.05 -21.07
C PRO A 135 -3.86 12.13 -21.68
N ASP A 136 -4.01 13.39 -21.27
CA ASP A 136 -3.12 14.48 -21.62
C ASP A 136 -3.00 15.51 -20.49
N THR A 137 -1.90 16.26 -20.47
CA THR A 137 -1.60 17.27 -19.44
C THR A 137 -2.09 18.68 -19.82
N THR A 138 -2.90 18.80 -20.88
CA THR A 138 -3.47 20.07 -21.37
C THR A 138 -4.94 20.24 -20.99
N SER A 139 -5.52 19.20 -20.38
CA SER A 139 -6.89 19.12 -19.92
C SER A 139 -7.18 20.03 -18.72
N SER A 140 -8.46 20.17 -18.38
CA SER A 140 -8.93 21.04 -17.30
C SER A 140 -8.39 20.56 -15.95
N ALA A 141 -8.24 21.46 -14.97
CA ALA A 141 -7.96 21.03 -13.60
C ALA A 141 -8.99 19.99 -13.14
N GLN A 142 -10.27 20.13 -13.52
CA GLN A 142 -11.33 19.17 -13.18
C GLN A 142 -11.14 17.75 -13.72
N ASP A 143 -10.24 17.52 -14.66
CA ASP A 143 -9.92 16.19 -15.17
C ASP A 143 -8.85 15.47 -14.30
N MET A 144 -8.29 16.17 -13.29
CA MET A 144 -7.21 15.72 -12.40
C MET A 144 -7.75 15.30 -11.04
N GLU A 145 -7.00 14.51 -10.27
CA GLU A 145 -7.33 14.18 -8.87
C GLU A 145 -6.88 15.32 -7.94
N PHE A 146 -7.73 15.70 -6.97
CA PHE A 146 -7.49 16.84 -6.08
C PHE A 146 -7.18 16.35 -4.69
N PHE A 147 -5.98 16.68 -4.22
CA PHE A 147 -5.53 16.35 -2.89
C PHE A 147 -5.51 17.61 -2.02
N TYR A 148 -6.16 17.53 -0.87
CA TYR A 148 -6.40 18.66 0.02
C TYR A 148 -5.64 18.55 1.34
N SER A 149 -5.09 19.66 1.80
CA SER A 149 -4.61 19.84 3.18
C SER A 149 -5.39 20.95 3.89
N PHE A 150 -5.61 20.85 5.20
CA PHE A 150 -6.52 21.70 5.99
C PHE A 150 -5.81 22.56 7.03
N GLN A 151 -5.53 23.81 6.71
CA GLN A 151 -4.88 24.76 7.62
C GLN A 151 -5.91 25.57 8.43
N ASN A 152 -6.52 24.90 9.41
CA ASN A 152 -7.66 25.41 10.18
C ASN A 152 -7.36 26.67 11.01
N GLU A 153 -6.12 26.83 11.49
CA GLU A 153 -5.78 27.88 12.48
C GLU A 153 -5.15 29.14 11.86
N ILE A 154 -4.78 29.11 10.57
CA ILE A 154 -3.98 30.19 9.96
C ILE A 154 -4.73 31.53 9.93
N LEU A 155 -6.01 31.51 9.55
CA LEU A 155 -6.79 32.74 9.34
C LEU A 155 -7.29 33.40 10.63
N ASP A 156 -7.26 32.67 11.75
CA ASP A 156 -7.55 33.19 13.09
C ASP A 156 -6.29 33.62 13.86
N ALA A 157 -5.09 33.28 13.35
CA ALA A 157 -3.82 33.57 14.01
C ALA A 157 -3.56 35.09 14.11
N ALA A 158 -2.81 35.50 15.14
CA ALA A 158 -2.34 36.88 15.24
C ALA A 158 -1.32 37.20 14.11
N PRO A 159 -1.20 38.47 13.68
CA PRO A 159 -0.20 38.88 12.68
C PRO A 159 1.23 38.50 13.07
N GLY A 160 2.02 38.08 12.08
CA GLY A 160 3.41 37.65 12.20
C GLY A 160 3.75 36.52 11.24
N TRP A 161 5.02 36.44 10.83
CA TRP A 161 5.52 35.38 9.96
C TRP A 161 5.63 34.05 10.72
N ASN A 162 5.02 33.02 10.15
CA ASN A 162 5.09 31.64 10.60
C ASN A 162 5.27 30.73 9.38
N GLU A 163 5.84 29.55 9.58
CA GLU A 163 5.94 28.52 8.55
C GLU A 163 4.89 27.44 8.79
N PHE A 164 4.28 26.96 7.72
CA PHE A 164 3.46 25.76 7.74
C PHE A 164 4.09 24.71 6.82
N THR A 165 4.19 23.48 7.29
CA THR A 165 4.78 22.35 6.54
C THR A 165 3.75 21.24 6.41
N ILE A 166 3.58 20.72 5.20
CA ILE A 166 2.67 19.64 4.84
C ILE A 166 3.53 18.50 4.30
N LYS A 167 3.38 17.30 4.86
CA LYS A 167 4.02 16.11 4.28
C LYS A 167 3.36 15.73 2.95
N LEU A 168 4.18 15.30 2.00
CA LEU A 168 3.76 14.84 0.68
C LEU A 168 3.26 13.38 0.75
N GLU A 169 2.29 13.11 1.63
CA GLU A 169 1.66 11.80 1.80
C GLU A 169 0.15 11.96 2.02
N GLU A 170 -0.62 10.89 1.76
CA GLU A 170 -2.05 10.84 2.06
C GLU A 170 -2.29 10.02 3.34
N THR A 171 -2.89 10.63 4.36
CA THR A 171 -3.23 9.92 5.62
C THR A 171 -4.66 10.15 6.11
N ASN A 172 -5.44 10.92 5.36
CA ASN A 172 -6.76 11.40 5.76
C ASN A 172 -6.77 12.26 7.06
N ALA A 173 -5.63 12.88 7.39
CA ALA A 173 -5.52 13.80 8.52
C ALA A 173 -6.15 15.18 8.22
N MET A 174 -7.06 15.60 9.10
CA MET A 174 -7.81 16.86 8.99
C MET A 174 -7.13 18.05 9.67
N ASP A 175 -5.90 17.88 10.18
CA ASP A 175 -5.11 18.92 10.85
C ASP A 175 -4.16 19.66 9.90
N GLY A 176 -4.15 19.27 8.62
CA GLY A 176 -3.31 19.84 7.57
C GLY A 176 -1.87 19.36 7.58
N SER A 177 -1.52 18.36 8.39
CA SER A 177 -0.17 17.79 8.38
C SER A 177 0.14 16.98 7.11
N THR A 178 -0.89 16.50 6.41
CA THR A 178 -0.79 15.69 5.18
C THR A 178 -1.93 16.02 4.20
N PHE A 179 -1.95 15.33 3.06
CA PHE A 179 -3.03 15.43 2.07
C PHE A 179 -4.16 14.42 2.29
N ASN A 180 -5.29 14.69 1.65
CA ASN A 180 -6.54 13.93 1.70
C ASN A 180 -7.17 13.92 0.30
N LEU A 181 -7.54 12.75 -0.23
CA LEU A 181 -8.39 12.66 -1.41
C LEU A 181 -9.85 12.70 -0.98
N LEU A 182 -10.55 13.75 -1.40
CA LEU A 182 -11.95 13.98 -1.02
C LEU A 182 -12.72 14.10 -2.32
N ASP A 183 -13.66 13.17 -2.56
CA ASP A 183 -14.49 13.06 -3.77
C ASP A 183 -15.46 14.26 -3.95
N TRP A 184 -14.94 15.49 -3.89
CA TRP A 184 -15.64 16.76 -3.91
C TRP A 184 -15.47 17.48 -5.24
N ALA A 185 -14.27 17.43 -5.81
CA ALA A 185 -13.93 18.04 -7.09
C ALA A 185 -12.85 17.22 -7.81
N GLY A 186 -12.64 17.52 -9.09
CA GLY A 186 -11.72 16.75 -9.92
C GLY A 186 -12.30 15.41 -10.40
N LYS A 187 -11.40 14.58 -10.91
CA LYS A 187 -11.69 13.23 -11.37
C LYS A 187 -11.90 12.32 -10.16
N GLN A 188 -13.02 11.61 -10.15
CA GLN A 188 -13.42 10.70 -9.05
C GLN A 188 -13.10 9.23 -9.34
N ASP A 189 -12.80 8.89 -10.60
CA ASP A 189 -12.47 7.54 -11.06
C ASP A 189 -10.99 7.43 -11.46
N GLY A 190 -10.11 8.15 -10.77
CA GLY A 190 -8.66 8.07 -10.93
C GLY A 190 -8.03 6.88 -10.20
N ASN A 191 -6.72 6.91 -9.98
CA ASN A 191 -6.01 5.80 -9.34
C ASN A 191 -6.02 5.86 -7.81
N GLY A 192 -6.47 6.99 -7.23
CA GLY A 192 -6.56 7.19 -5.79
C GLY A 192 -5.22 7.29 -5.07
N ILE A 193 -4.14 7.64 -5.77
CA ILE A 193 -2.78 7.73 -5.23
C ILE A 193 -2.22 9.12 -5.53
N LEU A 194 -1.60 9.76 -4.53
CA LEU A 194 -0.84 10.98 -4.74
C LEU A 194 0.51 10.65 -5.42
N ASP A 195 0.54 10.67 -6.75
CA ASP A 195 1.71 10.45 -7.58
C ASP A 195 2.57 11.73 -7.64
N LEU A 196 3.57 11.80 -6.77
CA LEU A 196 4.43 12.98 -6.63
C LEU A 196 5.26 13.30 -7.90
N ASP A 197 5.44 12.37 -8.84
CA ASP A 197 6.04 12.64 -10.14
C ASP A 197 5.03 13.14 -11.20
N LYS A 198 3.77 13.32 -10.80
CA LYS A 198 2.62 13.70 -11.64
C LYS A 198 1.89 14.95 -11.16
N ILE A 199 2.56 15.85 -10.44
CA ILE A 199 1.93 17.08 -9.95
C ILE A 199 1.81 18.12 -11.06
N LYS A 200 0.58 18.51 -11.39
CA LYS A 200 0.27 19.45 -12.47
C LYS A 200 0.05 20.88 -12.00
N GLY A 201 -0.31 21.08 -10.74
CA GLY A 201 -0.59 22.40 -10.19
C GLY A 201 -0.83 22.37 -8.69
N TRP A 202 -1.05 23.55 -8.12
CA TRP A 202 -1.36 23.75 -6.71
C TRP A 202 -2.23 24.99 -6.50
N ALA A 203 -2.92 25.08 -5.36
CA ALA A 203 -3.76 26.24 -5.05
C ALA A 203 -3.81 26.58 -3.56
N PHE A 204 -4.10 27.85 -3.29
CA PHE A 204 -4.62 28.29 -2.00
C PHE A 204 -6.13 28.55 -2.12
N GLU A 205 -6.92 27.86 -1.30
CA GLU A 205 -8.36 28.06 -1.20
C GLU A 205 -8.72 28.58 0.19
N VAL A 206 -9.50 29.66 0.26
CA VAL A 206 -10.18 30.09 1.50
C VAL A 206 -11.58 29.52 1.50
N SER A 207 -11.83 28.57 2.39
CA SER A 207 -13.14 27.93 2.54
C SER A 207 -13.87 28.52 3.74
N ILE A 208 -15.15 28.85 3.57
CA ILE A 208 -16.04 29.32 4.62
C ILE A 208 -16.99 28.20 5.04
N ASN A 209 -17.09 27.91 6.34
CA ASN A 209 -18.03 26.92 6.84
C ASN A 209 -19.47 27.48 6.85
N GLY A 210 -20.49 26.66 6.62
CA GLY A 210 -21.87 27.13 6.71
C GLY A 210 -22.89 26.30 5.93
N SER A 211 -24.13 26.80 5.94
CA SER A 211 -25.31 26.15 5.34
C SER A 211 -26.02 27.06 4.33
N GLY A 212 -25.29 27.98 3.69
CA GLY A 212 -25.82 28.89 2.67
C GLY A 212 -26.56 30.09 3.26
N ASN A 213 -26.07 30.63 4.37
CA ASN A 213 -26.77 31.70 5.10
C ASN A 213 -26.57 33.10 4.49
N GLY A 214 -25.71 33.23 3.48
CA GLY A 214 -25.38 34.48 2.78
C GLY A 214 -24.41 35.40 3.54
N ASP A 215 -23.84 34.96 4.66
CA ASP A 215 -22.74 35.67 5.32
C ASP A 215 -21.43 35.53 4.55
N TYR A 216 -20.49 36.44 4.78
CA TYR A 216 -19.16 36.41 4.17
C TYR A 216 -18.10 36.85 5.17
N VAL A 217 -16.88 36.41 4.95
CA VAL A 217 -15.72 36.68 5.81
C VAL A 217 -14.60 37.22 4.97
N THR A 218 -13.94 38.27 5.47
CA THR A 218 -12.82 38.93 4.79
C THR A 218 -11.58 38.90 5.66
N GLY A 219 -10.41 38.96 5.04
CA GLY A 219 -9.13 39.10 5.71
C GLY A 219 -8.01 39.43 4.73
N LYS A 220 -6.79 39.55 5.26
CA LYS A 220 -5.57 39.76 4.48
C LYS A 220 -4.47 38.87 5.04
N ILE A 221 -3.88 38.06 4.17
CA ILE A 221 -2.71 37.24 4.47
C ILE A 221 -1.62 37.48 3.43
N LEU A 222 -0.37 37.33 3.83
CA LEU A 222 0.77 37.29 2.92
C LEU A 222 1.31 35.86 2.88
N PHE A 223 1.71 35.40 1.71
CA PHE A 223 2.45 34.14 1.54
C PHE A 223 3.83 34.41 0.94
N ASP A 224 4.83 33.65 1.37
CA ASP A 224 6.21 33.79 0.92
C ASP A 224 6.90 32.43 0.89
N HIS A 225 7.93 32.30 0.05
CA HIS A 225 8.88 31.18 0.02
C HIS A 225 8.23 29.78 0.12
N ILE A 226 7.46 29.42 -0.93
CA ILE A 226 6.96 28.04 -1.06
C ILE A 226 8.13 27.16 -1.47
N ALA A 227 8.42 26.12 -0.70
CA ALA A 227 9.56 25.26 -0.92
C ALA A 227 9.27 23.79 -0.61
N LEU A 228 9.81 22.91 -1.44
CA LEU A 228 9.94 21.49 -1.12
C LEU A 228 11.08 21.32 -0.12
N GLN A 229 10.87 20.51 0.91
CA GLN A 229 11.77 20.34 2.04
C GLN A 229 12.24 18.88 2.13
N SER A 230 13.37 18.69 2.81
CA SER A 230 13.89 17.37 3.17
C SER A 230 14.06 16.44 1.96
N TYR A 231 14.86 16.86 0.98
CA TYR A 231 15.19 16.02 -0.19
C TYR A 231 15.74 14.66 0.25
N SER A 232 15.05 13.58 -0.10
CA SER A 232 15.46 12.20 0.16
C SER A 232 16.37 11.64 -0.94
N GLY A 233 16.47 12.32 -2.09
CA GLY A 233 17.27 11.88 -3.23
C GLY A 233 16.60 10.78 -4.04
N LYS A 234 16.97 10.68 -5.33
CA LYS A 234 16.56 9.58 -6.20
C LYS A 234 17.54 8.42 -6.10
N SER A 235 17.06 7.26 -5.64
CA SER A 235 17.83 6.02 -5.60
C SER A 235 17.63 5.20 -6.87
N LEU A 236 18.70 4.97 -7.65
CA LEU A 236 18.72 3.95 -8.69
C LEU A 236 19.15 2.63 -8.07
N ILE A 237 18.21 1.73 -7.83
CA ILE A 237 18.47 0.40 -7.27
C ILE A 237 18.61 -0.60 -8.42
N ILE A 238 19.83 -1.00 -8.77
CA ILE A 238 20.06 -2.04 -9.80
C ILE A 238 19.84 -3.42 -9.20
N PHE A 239 20.33 -3.66 -7.99
CA PHE A 239 20.15 -4.91 -7.26
C PHE A 239 20.05 -4.62 -5.77
N ASN A 240 19.03 -5.15 -5.12
CA ASN A 240 18.67 -4.78 -3.75
C ASN A 240 19.13 -5.79 -2.69
N GLY A 241 19.90 -6.83 -3.06
CA GLY A 241 20.25 -7.94 -2.16
C GLY A 241 19.32 -9.15 -2.28
N SER A 242 18.20 -9.06 -2.98
CA SER A 242 17.30 -10.20 -3.21
C SER A 242 16.98 -10.36 -4.69
N VAL A 243 16.53 -9.28 -5.32
CA VAL A 243 16.08 -9.24 -6.70
C VAL A 243 16.59 -8.00 -7.43
N VAL A 244 16.64 -8.09 -8.76
CA VAL A 244 16.72 -6.91 -9.63
C VAL A 244 15.29 -6.41 -9.83
N PRO A 245 14.99 -5.11 -9.62
CA PRO A 245 13.64 -4.59 -9.80
C PRO A 245 13.05 -5.01 -11.16
N PRO A 246 11.79 -5.47 -11.24
CA PRO A 246 11.22 -6.03 -12.47
C PRO A 246 11.38 -5.14 -13.71
N ALA A 247 11.19 -3.83 -13.55
CA ALA A 247 11.34 -2.84 -14.62
C ALA A 247 12.77 -2.76 -15.18
N ILE A 248 13.79 -2.97 -14.35
CA ILE A 248 15.21 -3.03 -14.75
C ILE A 248 15.54 -4.41 -15.32
N ASN A 249 15.09 -5.49 -14.65
CA ASN A 249 15.39 -6.86 -15.04
C ASN A 249 14.86 -7.20 -16.45
N ALA A 250 13.77 -6.57 -16.87
CA ALA A 250 13.21 -6.71 -18.22
C ALA A 250 14.20 -6.29 -19.32
N GLY A 251 15.12 -5.36 -19.04
CA GLY A 251 16.13 -4.89 -19.97
C GLY A 251 17.48 -5.57 -19.88
N LYS A 252 17.59 -6.69 -19.15
CA LYS A 252 18.84 -7.43 -18.93
C LYS A 252 19.52 -7.84 -20.24
N PHE A 253 20.84 -7.66 -20.32
CA PHE A 253 21.67 -8.13 -21.43
C PHE A 253 23.05 -8.63 -20.97
N VAL A 254 23.68 -9.43 -21.84
CA VAL A 254 25.06 -9.94 -21.74
C VAL A 254 25.74 -9.80 -23.10
N TRP A 255 27.07 -9.72 -23.14
CA TRP A 255 27.82 -9.39 -24.36
C TRP A 255 28.18 -10.61 -25.23
N SER A 256 28.80 -11.63 -24.64
CA SER A 256 29.44 -12.77 -25.32
C SER A 256 28.90 -14.13 -24.86
N GLY A 257 27.76 -14.15 -24.15
CA GLY A 257 27.10 -15.36 -23.67
C GLY A 257 27.35 -15.67 -22.19
N GLU A 258 27.73 -14.65 -21.42
CA GLU A 258 27.88 -14.69 -19.97
C GLU A 258 26.59 -15.11 -19.27
N THR A 259 26.75 -15.56 -18.03
CA THR A 259 25.61 -15.72 -17.13
C THR A 259 25.48 -14.48 -16.27
N LEU A 260 24.29 -13.88 -16.25
CA LEU A 260 23.88 -12.88 -15.26
C LEU A 260 22.56 -13.32 -14.63
N ASP A 261 22.64 -13.86 -13.42
CA ASP A 261 21.53 -14.47 -12.69
C ASP A 261 21.58 -14.18 -11.20
N ILE A 262 20.51 -14.54 -10.49
CA ILE A 262 20.43 -14.45 -9.04
C ILE A 262 20.91 -15.77 -8.45
N LEU A 263 21.91 -15.70 -7.59
CA LEU A 263 22.36 -16.81 -6.74
C LEU A 263 21.61 -16.73 -5.41
N ASP A 264 20.66 -17.65 -5.23
CA ASP A 264 19.91 -17.81 -3.99
C ASP A 264 20.85 -18.03 -2.79
N LYS A 265 20.61 -17.31 -1.69
CA LYS A 265 21.42 -17.37 -0.45
C LYS A 265 22.91 -17.14 -0.69
N GLY A 266 23.23 -16.33 -1.72
CA GLY A 266 24.59 -16.07 -2.19
C GLY A 266 25.22 -14.78 -1.71
N GLY A 267 24.51 -13.94 -0.95
CA GLY A 267 24.93 -12.61 -0.50
C GLY A 267 26.03 -12.61 0.58
N GLU A 268 26.34 -11.43 1.14
CA GLU A 268 27.20 -11.33 2.33
C GLU A 268 26.52 -11.91 3.56
N ASP A 269 25.24 -11.59 3.72
CA ASP A 269 24.36 -12.33 4.61
C ASP A 269 23.86 -13.60 3.87
N PRO A 270 24.05 -14.81 4.42
CA PRO A 270 23.49 -16.03 3.85
C PRO A 270 21.95 -16.04 3.72
N LYS A 271 21.25 -15.08 4.33
CA LYS A 271 19.81 -14.86 4.16
C LYS A 271 19.48 -14.04 2.91
N THR A 272 20.44 -13.34 2.32
CA THR A 272 20.26 -12.55 1.09
C THR A 272 20.84 -13.26 -0.14
N ASN A 273 20.45 -12.80 -1.32
CA ASN A 273 20.92 -13.31 -2.59
C ASN A 273 22.12 -12.52 -3.11
N ALA A 274 22.82 -13.06 -4.12
CA ALA A 274 23.80 -12.30 -4.88
C ALA A 274 23.42 -12.22 -6.35
N LEU A 275 23.67 -11.07 -6.98
CA LEU A 275 23.70 -10.96 -8.43
C LEU A 275 25.02 -11.56 -8.91
N ARG A 276 24.93 -12.69 -9.59
CA ARG A 276 26.08 -13.47 -10.05
C ARG A 276 26.34 -13.22 -11.52
N PHE A 277 27.59 -12.91 -11.83
CA PHE A 277 28.12 -12.77 -13.16
C PHE A 277 29.20 -13.84 -13.42
N ILE A 278 29.03 -14.64 -14.48
CA ILE A 278 30.01 -15.66 -14.90
C ILE A 278 30.57 -15.31 -16.28
N GLU A 279 31.88 -15.08 -16.32
CA GLU A 279 32.61 -14.68 -17.50
C GLU A 279 32.81 -15.84 -18.49
N VAL A 280 32.97 -15.51 -19.77
CA VAL A 280 33.14 -16.50 -20.87
C VAL A 280 34.46 -16.37 -21.61
N ASP A 281 35.02 -15.17 -21.75
CA ASP A 281 36.31 -14.92 -22.39
C ASP A 281 36.95 -13.61 -21.92
N GLY A 282 37.98 -13.14 -22.64
CA GLY A 282 38.72 -11.92 -22.29
C GLY A 282 37.93 -10.62 -22.38
N TRP A 283 36.85 -10.56 -23.17
CA TRP A 283 36.02 -9.39 -23.39
C TRP A 283 34.60 -9.68 -22.96
N THR A 284 34.30 -9.34 -21.71
CA THR A 284 33.11 -9.80 -21.04
C THR A 284 32.37 -8.67 -20.34
N GLY A 285 31.05 -8.69 -20.42
CA GLY A 285 30.22 -7.63 -19.84
C GLY A 285 28.74 -7.96 -19.82
N ALA A 286 28.03 -7.28 -18.94
CA ALA A 286 26.59 -7.41 -18.77
C ALA A 286 25.99 -6.12 -18.18
N GLY A 287 24.67 -6.01 -18.25
CA GLY A 287 23.98 -4.83 -17.74
C GLY A 287 22.48 -4.88 -18.00
N TYR A 288 21.87 -3.70 -17.93
CA TYR A 288 20.44 -3.49 -18.07
C TYR A 288 20.17 -2.24 -18.90
N ASN A 289 19.27 -2.36 -19.88
CA ASN A 289 18.54 -1.21 -20.40
C ASN A 289 17.49 -0.85 -19.35
N ILE A 290 17.62 0.32 -18.73
CA ILE A 290 16.75 0.77 -17.64
C ILE A 290 15.71 1.76 -18.17
N PRO A 291 14.53 1.85 -17.54
CA PRO A 291 13.65 3.00 -17.74
C PRO A 291 14.43 4.29 -17.54
N ALA A 292 14.13 5.30 -18.36
CA ALA A 292 14.83 6.58 -18.28
C ALA A 292 14.74 7.15 -16.86
N ILE A 293 15.89 7.50 -16.29
CA ILE A 293 15.99 8.08 -14.95
C ILE A 293 16.77 9.39 -14.99
N ASP A 294 16.26 10.37 -14.25
CA ASP A 294 16.93 11.64 -13.98
C ASP A 294 17.69 11.54 -12.66
N LEU A 295 19.02 11.56 -12.74
CA LEU A 295 19.93 11.62 -11.60
C LEU A 295 20.69 12.97 -11.56
N SER A 296 20.18 14.02 -12.21
CA SER A 296 20.89 15.30 -12.34
C SER A 296 21.18 15.97 -10.99
N SER A 297 20.28 15.83 -10.02
CA SER A 297 20.43 16.32 -8.65
C SER A 297 21.46 15.52 -7.86
N GLU A 298 21.52 14.20 -8.07
CA GLU A 298 22.41 13.25 -7.40
C GLU A 298 23.82 13.26 -7.99
N TRP A 299 23.95 13.59 -9.28
CA TRP A 299 25.17 13.34 -10.05
C TRP A 299 26.40 14.00 -9.43
N LEU A 300 26.23 15.18 -8.82
CA LEU A 300 27.32 15.96 -8.24
C LEU A 300 27.69 15.56 -6.80
N THR A 301 26.80 14.87 -6.10
CA THR A 301 26.89 14.64 -4.64
C THR A 301 27.03 13.17 -4.29
N ASP A 302 26.47 12.28 -5.09
CA ASP A 302 26.31 10.87 -4.74
C ASP A 302 27.29 9.93 -5.49
N SER A 303 27.13 8.61 -5.32
CA SER A 303 28.03 7.57 -5.79
C SER A 303 27.26 6.28 -6.07
N LEU A 304 27.69 5.55 -7.10
CA LEU A 304 27.33 4.14 -7.25
C LEU A 304 28.01 3.34 -6.13
N LYS A 305 27.24 2.62 -5.34
CA LYS A 305 27.67 1.84 -4.18
C LYS A 305 27.34 0.37 -4.39
N PHE A 306 28.27 -0.50 -4.04
CA PHE A 306 28.06 -1.94 -4.07
C PHE A 306 29.05 -2.69 -3.19
N LYS A 307 28.64 -3.88 -2.74
CA LYS A 307 29.57 -4.90 -2.26
C LYS A 307 29.81 -5.93 -3.34
N MET A 308 31.05 -6.37 -3.45
CA MET A 308 31.44 -7.35 -4.45
C MET A 308 32.45 -8.35 -3.88
N LYS A 309 32.30 -9.59 -4.32
CA LYS A 309 33.27 -10.67 -4.18
C LYS A 309 33.63 -11.17 -5.58
N ALA A 310 34.91 -11.23 -5.90
CA ALA A 310 35.39 -11.58 -7.22
C ALA A 310 36.51 -12.61 -7.13
N ASP A 311 36.47 -13.65 -7.97
CA ASP A 311 37.46 -14.74 -7.99
C ASP A 311 38.92 -14.25 -8.17
N VAL A 312 39.89 -15.07 -7.75
CA VAL A 312 41.31 -14.76 -7.93
C VAL A 312 41.63 -14.50 -9.40
N GLY A 313 42.25 -13.34 -9.67
CA GLY A 313 42.72 -12.97 -11.01
C GLY A 313 41.71 -12.18 -11.84
N THR A 314 40.58 -11.76 -11.26
CA THR A 314 39.73 -10.68 -11.79
C THR A 314 40.60 -9.45 -12.10
N GLY A 315 40.47 -8.93 -13.32
CA GLY A 315 41.20 -7.78 -13.82
C GLY A 315 40.55 -6.46 -13.46
N SER A 316 40.90 -5.39 -14.19
CA SER A 316 40.22 -4.10 -13.99
C SER A 316 38.80 -4.19 -14.51
N MET A 317 37.83 -3.79 -13.69
CA MET A 317 36.44 -3.68 -14.09
C MET A 317 36.08 -2.22 -14.37
N ARG A 318 35.06 -2.00 -15.20
CA ARG A 318 34.44 -0.68 -15.42
C ARG A 318 32.95 -0.76 -15.08
N MET A 319 32.47 0.18 -14.26
CA MET A 319 31.04 0.49 -14.11
C MET A 319 30.70 1.68 -15.01
N GLN A 320 29.58 1.63 -15.73
CA GLN A 320 29.23 2.62 -16.75
C GLN A 320 27.73 2.89 -16.84
N PHE A 321 27.39 4.14 -17.15
CA PHE A 321 26.06 4.61 -17.51
C PHE A 321 26.02 5.15 -18.95
N GLU A 322 24.86 5.03 -19.61
CA GLU A 322 24.59 5.60 -20.93
C GLU A 322 23.24 6.32 -20.96
N ASP A 323 23.15 7.40 -21.74
CA ASP A 323 21.92 8.21 -21.97
C ASP A 323 21.33 7.96 -23.38
N GLY A 324 21.84 6.95 -24.09
CA GLY A 324 21.52 6.66 -25.49
C GLY A 324 22.40 7.38 -26.53
N THR A 325 23.16 8.40 -26.13
CA THR A 325 24.06 9.20 -26.99
C THR A 325 25.53 9.13 -26.54
N ALA A 326 25.78 9.25 -25.24
CA ALA A 326 27.08 9.30 -24.60
C ALA A 326 27.19 8.26 -23.48
N LYS A 327 28.45 8.00 -23.08
CA LYS A 327 28.79 6.98 -22.09
C LYS A 327 29.75 7.55 -21.08
N VAL A 328 29.49 7.33 -19.81
CA VAL A 328 30.38 7.72 -18.72
C VAL A 328 30.62 6.54 -17.80
N GLY A 329 31.84 6.37 -17.33
CA GLY A 329 32.16 5.24 -16.46
C GLY A 329 33.43 5.44 -15.66
N THR A 330 33.59 4.56 -14.66
CA THR A 330 34.73 4.51 -13.76
C THR A 330 35.33 3.12 -13.80
N SER A 331 36.62 3.05 -14.14
CA SER A 331 37.40 1.82 -14.02
C SER A 331 38.00 1.71 -12.62
N PHE A 332 37.93 0.52 -12.04
CA PHE A 332 38.48 0.23 -10.73
C PHE A 332 39.12 -1.17 -10.74
N SER A 333 40.01 -1.42 -9.80
CA SER A 333 40.61 -2.73 -9.60
C SER A 333 39.93 -3.41 -8.42
N PRO A 334 39.17 -4.49 -8.65
CA PRO A 334 38.69 -5.37 -7.61
C PRO A 334 39.80 -5.77 -6.64
N THR A 335 39.50 -5.76 -5.34
CA THR A 335 40.33 -6.43 -4.34
C THR A 335 40.39 -7.91 -4.71
N ALA A 336 41.61 -8.46 -4.81
CA ALA A 336 41.80 -9.86 -5.15
C ALA A 336 41.11 -10.77 -4.11
N ASP A 337 40.48 -11.86 -4.57
CA ASP A 337 39.74 -12.79 -3.72
C ASP A 337 40.54 -13.24 -2.50
N ASP A 338 40.12 -12.78 -1.34
CA ASP A 338 40.55 -13.23 -0.02
C ASP A 338 39.43 -14.01 0.69
N GLY A 339 38.36 -14.35 -0.04
CA GLY A 339 37.16 -14.98 0.46
C GLY A 339 36.15 -14.02 1.10
N ALA A 340 36.46 -12.72 1.21
CA ALA A 340 35.60 -11.71 1.84
C ALA A 340 34.86 -10.83 0.81
N TRP A 341 33.79 -10.21 1.28
CA TRP A 341 33.08 -9.15 0.56
C TRP A 341 33.79 -7.81 0.76
N HIS A 342 33.92 -7.03 -0.31
CA HIS A 342 34.56 -5.72 -0.29
C HIS A 342 33.59 -4.65 -0.77
N GLU A 343 33.57 -3.52 -0.08
CA GLU A 343 32.69 -2.39 -0.40
C GLU A 343 33.38 -1.42 -1.37
N TYR A 344 32.62 -0.98 -2.38
CA TYR A 344 33.05 -0.03 -3.40
C TYR A 344 32.08 1.15 -3.46
N LYS A 345 32.64 2.35 -3.61
CA LYS A 345 31.91 3.60 -3.77
C LYS A 345 32.54 4.42 -4.89
N LEU A 346 31.85 4.52 -6.02
CA LEU A 346 32.31 5.23 -7.21
C LEU A 346 31.51 6.53 -7.39
N ALA A 347 32.15 7.67 -7.18
CA ALA A 347 31.47 8.97 -7.28
C ALA A 347 30.96 9.22 -8.71
N LEU A 348 29.68 9.59 -8.84
CA LEU A 348 29.03 9.79 -10.15
C LEU A 348 29.69 10.94 -10.91
N LYS A 349 29.97 12.06 -10.23
CA LYS A 349 30.69 13.21 -10.81
C LYS A 349 32.08 12.91 -11.36
N ASP A 350 32.73 11.84 -10.89
CA ASP A 350 34.09 11.48 -11.28
C ASP A 350 34.10 10.48 -12.44
N MET A 351 32.92 10.02 -12.90
CA MET A 351 32.80 9.18 -14.08
C MET A 351 33.24 9.93 -15.33
N THR A 352 34.08 9.28 -16.13
CA THR A 352 34.72 9.89 -17.29
C THR A 352 34.11 9.37 -18.59
N TYR A 353 34.11 10.20 -19.63
CA TYR A 353 33.63 9.81 -20.95
C TYR A 353 34.36 8.57 -21.48
N GLN A 354 33.57 7.58 -21.90
CA GLN A 354 34.05 6.34 -22.49
C GLN A 354 33.84 6.34 -24.01
N ASP A 355 34.58 5.49 -24.71
CA ASP A 355 34.42 5.24 -26.15
C ASP A 355 34.46 6.49 -27.05
N GLY A 356 35.13 7.56 -26.60
CA GLY A 356 35.24 8.83 -27.34
C GLY A 356 33.94 9.65 -27.37
N THR A 357 33.00 9.37 -26.47
CA THR A 357 31.74 10.12 -26.33
C THR A 357 31.93 11.47 -25.62
N SER A 358 30.89 12.32 -25.64
CA SER A 358 30.85 13.63 -24.96
C SER A 358 29.41 14.10 -24.78
N GLY A 359 29.13 14.94 -23.78
CA GLY A 359 27.83 15.57 -23.57
C GLY A 359 26.79 14.65 -22.95
N PHE A 360 27.17 13.94 -21.88
CA PHE A 360 26.29 13.02 -21.16
C PHE A 360 25.17 13.78 -20.43
N ASP A 361 23.93 13.39 -20.70
CA ASP A 361 22.70 13.90 -20.12
C ASP A 361 22.31 13.08 -18.88
N THR A 362 22.50 13.68 -17.72
CA THR A 362 22.16 13.09 -16.42
C THR A 362 20.66 13.04 -16.15
N THR A 363 19.84 13.68 -16.99
CA THR A 363 18.37 13.68 -16.87
C THR A 363 17.69 12.52 -17.59
N GLY A 364 18.43 11.77 -18.42
CA GLY A 364 17.88 10.76 -19.33
C GLY A 364 18.71 9.48 -19.40
N ILE A 365 19.17 8.98 -18.26
CA ILE A 365 20.01 7.79 -18.20
C ILE A 365 19.16 6.55 -18.50
N THR A 366 19.61 5.72 -19.45
CA THR A 366 18.84 4.58 -20.00
C THR A 366 19.59 3.26 -19.98
N VAL A 367 20.88 3.24 -19.64
CA VAL A 367 21.65 2.00 -19.54
C VAL A 367 22.57 2.06 -18.31
N PHE A 368 22.61 0.96 -17.56
CA PHE A 368 23.68 0.66 -16.62
C PHE A 368 24.39 -0.63 -17.05
N GLN A 369 25.72 -0.64 -17.06
CA GLN A 369 26.49 -1.85 -17.35
C GLN A 369 27.85 -1.91 -16.68
N PHE A 370 28.38 -3.12 -16.61
CA PHE A 370 29.69 -3.42 -16.09
C PHE A 370 30.43 -4.44 -16.96
N MET A 371 31.76 -4.37 -16.96
CA MET A 371 32.60 -5.16 -17.88
C MET A 371 34.05 -5.30 -17.41
N GLU A 372 34.71 -6.36 -17.87
CA GLU A 372 36.17 -6.50 -17.92
C GLU A 372 36.66 -6.37 -19.37
N GLU A 373 37.58 -5.43 -19.62
CA GLU A 373 38.10 -5.14 -20.95
C GLU A 373 39.46 -5.83 -21.18
N GLY A 374 39.43 -7.03 -21.76
CA GLY A 374 40.63 -7.74 -22.21
C GLY A 374 41.31 -8.63 -21.16
N THR A 375 40.73 -8.76 -19.96
CA THR A 375 41.27 -9.55 -18.84
C THR A 375 40.34 -10.65 -18.33
N GLY A 376 39.13 -10.74 -18.89
CA GLY A 376 38.15 -11.75 -18.53
C GLY A 376 38.65 -13.19 -18.75
N SER A 377 38.06 -14.16 -18.06
CA SER A 377 38.41 -15.58 -18.20
C SER A 377 37.20 -16.48 -18.03
N ALA A 378 37.03 -17.44 -18.94
CA ALA A 378 35.95 -18.41 -18.91
C ALA A 378 35.77 -19.07 -17.54
N GLY A 379 34.55 -19.02 -17.01
CA GLY A 379 34.15 -19.64 -15.75
C GLY A 379 34.49 -18.84 -14.49
N ARG A 380 35.11 -17.67 -14.62
CA ARG A 380 35.35 -16.77 -13.47
C ARG A 380 34.02 -16.20 -12.98
N THR A 381 33.83 -16.18 -11.68
CA THR A 381 32.61 -15.69 -11.03
C THR A 381 32.88 -14.39 -10.28
N ILE A 382 31.95 -13.45 -10.45
CA ILE A 382 31.87 -12.20 -9.70
C ILE A 382 30.46 -12.14 -9.10
N LEU A 383 30.37 -11.82 -7.81
CA LEU A 383 29.13 -11.69 -7.06
C LEU A 383 28.97 -10.25 -6.58
N PHE A 384 27.76 -9.72 -6.68
CA PHE A 384 27.33 -8.45 -6.09
C PHE A 384 26.21 -8.70 -5.08
N ASP A 385 26.26 -8.05 -3.91
CA ASP A 385 25.22 -8.18 -2.89
C ASP A 385 24.20 -7.04 -3.00
N TYR A 386 24.65 -5.80 -2.93
CA TYR A 386 23.82 -4.65 -3.31
C TYR A 386 24.49 -3.85 -4.41
N LEU A 387 23.69 -3.15 -5.21
CA LEU A 387 24.16 -2.25 -6.25
C LEU A 387 23.14 -1.13 -6.47
N TRP A 388 23.44 0.06 -5.96
CA TRP A 388 22.54 1.21 -6.04
C TRP A 388 23.26 2.56 -6.01
N THR A 389 22.52 3.64 -6.30
CA THR A 389 22.88 5.01 -5.89
C THR A 389 22.13 5.38 -4.61
N ASP A 390 22.55 6.47 -3.98
CA ASP A 390 22.08 7.02 -2.73
C ASP A 390 22.12 5.98 -1.58
N ASN A 391 21.27 6.07 -0.56
CA ASN A 391 21.32 5.25 0.64
C ASN A 391 19.91 4.72 0.93
N PRO A 392 19.32 3.96 -0.03
CA PRO A 392 17.97 3.47 0.12
C PRO A 392 17.90 2.58 1.37
N VAL A 393 16.83 2.78 2.15
CA VAL A 393 16.49 1.87 3.24
C VAL A 393 15.79 0.68 2.59
N ILE A 394 16.57 -0.38 2.35
CA ILE A 394 16.05 -1.63 1.79
C ILE A 394 16.21 -2.70 2.84
N ASP A 395 15.10 -3.30 3.22
CA ASP A 395 15.10 -4.51 4.00
C ASP A 395 14.66 -5.69 3.11
N VAL A 396 15.59 -6.59 2.87
CA VAL A 396 15.40 -7.83 2.11
C VAL A 396 15.81 -9.05 2.92
N THR A 397 16.09 -8.87 4.21
CA THR A 397 16.59 -9.95 5.05
C THR A 397 15.40 -10.61 5.69
N PRO A 398 15.03 -11.85 5.32
CA PRO A 398 13.88 -12.48 5.95
C PRO A 398 14.14 -12.75 7.45
N PRO A 399 13.09 -12.73 8.26
CA PRO A 399 13.20 -13.05 9.68
C PRO A 399 13.69 -14.48 9.88
N ASP A 400 14.31 -14.74 11.04
CA ASP A 400 14.65 -16.10 11.43
C ASP A 400 13.37 -16.96 11.62
N ALA A 401 13.52 -18.27 11.48
CA ALA A 401 12.41 -19.19 11.71
C ALA A 401 11.88 -19.08 13.15
N PRO A 402 10.56 -18.96 13.36
CA PRO A 402 9.97 -19.00 14.68
C PRO A 402 10.41 -20.24 15.47
N THR A 403 10.64 -20.07 16.77
CA THR A 403 11.10 -21.16 17.63
C THR A 403 10.01 -21.59 18.61
N ASN A 404 10.18 -22.76 19.23
CA ASN A 404 9.24 -23.35 20.18
C ASN A 404 7.80 -23.50 19.64
N VAL A 405 7.67 -23.78 18.35
CA VAL A 405 6.38 -24.12 17.72
C VAL A 405 5.89 -25.43 18.32
N GLN A 406 4.69 -25.42 18.90
CA GLN A 406 4.07 -26.60 19.50
C GLN A 406 2.55 -26.49 19.52
N GLY A 407 1.86 -27.62 19.37
CA GLY A 407 0.44 -27.74 19.71
C GLY A 407 0.21 -28.07 21.20
N ILE A 408 -0.82 -27.50 21.81
CA ILE A 408 -1.25 -27.78 23.18
C ILE A 408 -2.74 -28.09 23.19
N ALA A 409 -3.13 -29.32 23.53
CA ALA A 409 -4.54 -29.72 23.49
C ALA A 409 -5.40 -29.05 24.56
N ASN A 410 -6.47 -28.38 24.13
CA ASN A 410 -7.63 -28.07 24.96
C ASN A 410 -8.75 -29.08 24.66
N VAL A 411 -8.77 -30.15 25.46
CA VAL A 411 -9.71 -31.26 25.26
C VAL A 411 -11.16 -30.88 25.53
N SER A 412 -11.41 -29.95 26.46
CA SER A 412 -12.77 -29.52 26.82
C SER A 412 -13.46 -28.69 25.74
N GLU A 413 -12.70 -28.05 24.86
CA GLU A 413 -13.20 -27.07 23.88
C GLU A 413 -12.88 -27.46 22.42
N TYR A 414 -12.35 -28.66 22.19
CA TYR A 414 -12.08 -29.24 20.86
C TYR A 414 -11.19 -28.34 19.99
N TYR A 415 -10.10 -27.80 20.55
CA TYR A 415 -9.05 -27.13 19.79
C TYR A 415 -7.67 -27.41 20.37
N ASN A 416 -6.65 -27.21 19.55
CA ASN A 416 -5.27 -27.11 20.00
C ASN A 416 -4.87 -25.63 19.99
N VAL A 417 -4.21 -25.16 21.05
CA VAL A 417 -3.48 -23.89 21.02
C VAL A 417 -2.16 -24.16 20.33
N VAL A 418 -1.91 -23.47 19.22
CA VAL A 418 -0.61 -23.46 18.56
C VAL A 418 0.17 -22.30 19.14
N ALA A 419 1.28 -22.58 19.83
CA ALA A 419 2.11 -21.58 20.48
C ALA A 419 3.50 -21.53 19.85
N TRP A 420 4.13 -20.35 19.85
CA TRP A 420 5.50 -20.14 19.39
C TRP A 420 6.19 -19.05 20.23
N THR A 421 7.44 -18.73 19.90
CA THR A 421 8.17 -17.57 20.46
C THR A 421 8.46 -16.59 19.34
N ASP A 422 8.26 -15.30 19.61
CA ASP A 422 8.55 -14.23 18.63
C ASP A 422 10.02 -14.23 18.22
N VAL A 423 10.25 -13.81 16.98
CA VAL A 423 11.58 -13.73 16.37
C VAL A 423 12.32 -12.52 16.94
N PRO A 424 13.45 -12.70 17.66
CA PRO A 424 14.14 -11.58 18.28
C PRO A 424 14.72 -10.61 17.25
N GLY A 425 14.46 -9.32 17.43
CA GLY A 425 15.06 -8.26 16.59
C GLY A 425 14.18 -7.81 15.43
N GLU A 426 13.01 -8.41 15.27
CA GLU A 426 11.91 -7.91 14.44
C GLU A 426 11.02 -6.97 15.26
N GLU A 427 10.42 -5.97 14.62
CA GLU A 427 9.39 -5.10 15.22
C GLU A 427 8.29 -4.88 14.18
N GLY A 428 7.03 -5.11 14.57
CA GLY A 428 5.88 -5.00 13.66
C GLY A 428 5.72 -6.19 12.70
N GLU A 429 6.37 -7.32 12.99
CA GLU A 429 6.21 -8.55 12.24
C GLU A 429 4.86 -9.24 12.50
N VAL A 430 4.47 -10.12 11.59
CA VAL A 430 3.25 -10.93 11.69
C VAL A 430 3.52 -12.40 11.44
N TYR A 431 2.66 -13.26 11.98
CA TYR A 431 2.83 -14.72 11.94
C TYR A 431 1.67 -15.41 11.21
N ASN A 432 1.99 -16.37 10.35
CA ASN A 432 1.02 -17.28 9.75
C ASN A 432 1.18 -18.68 10.35
N VAL A 433 0.06 -19.32 10.68
CA VAL A 433 0.02 -20.60 11.39
C VAL A 433 -0.63 -21.64 10.49
N TYR A 434 0.02 -22.80 10.40
CA TYR A 434 -0.37 -23.91 9.54
C TYR A 434 -0.52 -25.19 10.35
N ALA A 435 -1.38 -26.10 9.88
CA ALA A 435 -1.57 -27.42 10.46
C ALA A 435 -1.62 -28.51 9.39
N SER A 436 -1.27 -29.76 9.75
CA SER A 436 -1.47 -30.92 8.88
C SER A 436 -1.61 -32.21 9.70
N GLU A 437 -2.32 -33.21 9.19
CA GLU A 437 -2.36 -34.57 9.77
C GLU A 437 -1.04 -35.34 9.55
N SER A 438 -0.07 -34.77 8.83
CA SER A 438 1.28 -35.30 8.61
C SER A 438 2.35 -34.25 8.95
N VAL A 439 3.58 -34.68 9.21
CA VAL A 439 4.70 -33.76 9.45
C VAL A 439 4.84 -32.78 8.28
N ILE A 440 4.99 -31.50 8.59
CA ILE A 440 5.04 -30.43 7.59
C ILE A 440 6.48 -30.26 7.10
N ASP A 441 6.81 -30.88 5.98
CA ASP A 441 8.10 -30.66 5.29
C ASP A 441 8.09 -29.38 4.43
N SER A 442 6.90 -28.88 4.08
CA SER A 442 6.67 -27.67 3.30
C SER A 442 5.28 -27.12 3.55
N ILE A 443 5.16 -25.81 3.79
CA ILE A 443 3.86 -25.15 4.02
C ILE A 443 2.91 -25.19 2.81
N ASN A 444 3.44 -25.49 1.62
CA ASN A 444 2.67 -25.61 0.38
C ASN A 444 2.34 -27.06 0.02
N ALA A 445 2.63 -28.03 0.91
CA ALA A 445 2.37 -29.44 0.65
C ALA A 445 0.85 -29.75 0.67
N PRO A 446 0.37 -30.71 -0.14
CA PRO A 446 -1.02 -31.15 -0.08
C PRO A 446 -1.41 -31.62 1.33
N GLY A 447 -2.53 -31.13 1.84
CA GLY A 447 -3.02 -31.47 3.19
C GLY A 447 -2.44 -30.59 4.32
N VAL A 448 -1.70 -29.53 3.98
CA VAL A 448 -1.44 -28.42 4.90
C VAL A 448 -2.59 -27.43 4.80
N GLU A 449 -3.15 -27.06 5.95
CA GLU A 449 -4.23 -26.09 6.07
C GLU A 449 -3.78 -24.85 6.86
N THR A 450 -4.40 -23.72 6.55
CA THR A 450 -4.14 -22.46 7.24
C THR A 450 -5.02 -22.37 8.49
N VAL A 451 -4.39 -22.21 9.65
CA VAL A 451 -5.07 -22.02 10.95
C VAL A 451 -5.34 -20.54 11.20
N ALA A 452 -4.33 -19.69 10.98
CA ALA A 452 -4.42 -18.25 11.16
C ALA A 452 -3.43 -17.53 10.24
N LEU A 453 -3.80 -16.34 9.81
CA LEU A 453 -2.93 -15.45 9.02
C LEU A 453 -2.78 -14.12 9.75
N GLY A 454 -1.62 -13.49 9.60
CA GLY A 454 -1.38 -12.14 10.09
C GLY A 454 -1.54 -12.02 11.61
N VAL A 455 -1.16 -13.05 12.38
CA VAL A 455 -1.20 -12.98 13.83
C VAL A 455 -0.16 -11.96 14.29
N GLU A 456 -0.61 -10.91 14.98
CA GLU A 456 0.23 -9.81 15.45
C GLU A 456 1.36 -10.30 16.39
N GLU A 457 2.51 -9.61 16.32
CA GLU A 457 3.60 -9.70 17.29
C GLU A 457 3.08 -9.74 18.75
N SER A 458 3.81 -10.43 19.64
CA SER A 458 3.48 -10.59 21.06
C SER A 458 2.24 -11.45 21.37
N LYS A 459 1.40 -11.78 20.38
CA LYS A 459 0.25 -12.67 20.64
C LYS A 459 0.69 -14.11 20.86
N GLN A 460 1.67 -14.60 20.09
CA GLN A 460 2.35 -15.89 20.28
C GLN A 460 1.47 -17.15 20.35
N GLU A 461 0.17 -17.03 20.03
CA GLU A 461 -0.77 -18.15 20.03
C GLU A 461 -1.90 -18.01 19.00
N ALA A 462 -2.35 -19.16 18.48
CA ALA A 462 -3.53 -19.28 17.64
C ALA A 462 -4.32 -20.56 17.96
N ASN A 463 -5.65 -20.50 17.90
CA ASN A 463 -6.50 -21.66 18.17
C ASN A 463 -6.81 -22.42 16.88
N HIS A 464 -6.35 -23.67 16.78
CA HIS A 464 -6.77 -24.61 15.75
C HIS A 464 -7.99 -25.41 16.23
N TYR A 465 -9.19 -24.99 15.84
CA TYR A 465 -10.44 -25.71 16.15
C TYR A 465 -10.57 -27.00 15.35
N LEU A 466 -10.70 -28.12 16.06
CA LEU A 466 -10.68 -29.44 15.48
C LEU A 466 -12.11 -29.92 15.20
N ARG A 467 -12.37 -30.32 13.96
CA ARG A 467 -13.68 -30.79 13.50
C ARG A 467 -13.53 -32.13 12.79
N TYR A 468 -14.48 -33.02 13.01
CA TYR A 468 -14.53 -34.32 12.34
C TYR A 468 -15.96 -34.67 11.92
N PRO A 469 -16.18 -35.36 10.80
CA PRO A 469 -17.54 -35.71 10.38
C PRO A 469 -18.28 -36.59 11.39
N LEU A 470 -19.49 -36.15 11.76
CA LEU A 470 -20.56 -36.89 12.45
C LEU A 470 -20.30 -37.36 13.89
N LYS A 471 -19.03 -37.57 14.28
CA LYS A 471 -18.69 -38.06 15.62
C LYS A 471 -17.33 -37.58 16.05
N ASP A 472 -17.17 -37.44 17.36
CA ASP A 472 -15.89 -37.13 17.95
C ASP A 472 -14.85 -38.18 17.55
N LYS A 473 -13.66 -37.71 17.20
CA LYS A 473 -12.55 -38.57 16.79
C LYS A 473 -11.24 -38.04 17.34
N SER A 474 -10.39 -38.96 17.80
CA SER A 474 -9.00 -38.64 18.12
C SER A 474 -8.22 -38.40 16.82
N VAL A 475 -7.60 -37.22 16.73
CA VAL A 475 -6.79 -36.74 15.61
C VAL A 475 -5.43 -36.28 16.12
N THR A 476 -4.41 -36.31 15.27
CA THR A 476 -3.06 -35.79 15.55
C THR A 476 -2.71 -34.79 14.46
N TYR A 477 -2.28 -33.60 14.87
CA TYR A 477 -1.88 -32.52 13.97
C TYR A 477 -0.46 -32.05 14.26
N TYR A 478 0.29 -31.79 13.20
CA TYR A 478 1.61 -31.16 13.22
C TYR A 478 1.43 -29.70 12.80
N TYR A 479 2.29 -28.83 13.32
CA TYR A 479 2.13 -27.37 13.16
C TYR A 479 3.37 -26.76 12.54
N ALA A 480 3.17 -25.67 11.80
CA ALA A 480 4.24 -24.81 11.33
C ALA A 480 3.84 -23.35 11.48
N VAL A 481 4.82 -22.48 11.76
CA VAL A 481 4.62 -21.03 11.87
C VAL A 481 5.68 -20.33 11.04
N THR A 482 5.26 -19.41 10.16
CA THR A 482 6.18 -18.50 9.45
C THR A 482 6.06 -17.10 10.03
N CYS A 483 7.17 -16.38 10.05
CA CYS A 483 7.23 -14.97 10.38
C CYS A 483 7.39 -14.14 9.10
N THR A 484 6.67 -13.03 9.01
CA THR A 484 6.82 -12.02 7.98
C THR A 484 7.18 -10.70 8.65
N ASP A 485 8.34 -10.13 8.33
CA ASP A 485 8.78 -8.85 8.91
C ASP A 485 7.92 -7.67 8.43
N ALA A 486 8.17 -6.48 8.99
CA ALA A 486 7.47 -5.26 8.61
C ALA A 486 7.72 -4.83 7.15
N ALA A 487 8.81 -5.29 6.53
CA ALA A 487 9.14 -5.05 5.12
C ALA A 487 8.47 -6.07 4.16
N GLY A 488 7.82 -7.10 4.70
CA GLY A 488 7.11 -8.13 3.96
C GLY A 488 7.97 -9.34 3.58
N ASN A 489 9.20 -9.47 4.08
CA ASN A 489 10.02 -10.66 3.82
C ASN A 489 9.55 -11.82 4.69
N VAL A 490 9.44 -13.02 4.10
CA VAL A 490 8.93 -14.21 4.79
C VAL A 490 10.09 -15.14 5.13
N GLY A 491 10.25 -15.44 6.41
CA GLY A 491 11.26 -16.36 6.93
C GLY A 491 10.94 -17.84 6.69
N ASP A 492 11.94 -18.70 6.90
CA ASP A 492 11.76 -20.15 6.92
C ASP A 492 10.77 -20.55 8.05
N PRO A 493 9.96 -21.62 7.90
CA PRO A 493 9.00 -22.01 8.93
C PRO A 493 9.65 -22.63 10.17
N GLY A 494 9.16 -22.28 11.35
CA GLY A 494 9.32 -23.09 12.56
C GLY A 494 8.35 -24.27 12.53
N ILE A 495 8.80 -25.47 12.90
CA ILE A 495 8.02 -26.72 12.75
C ILE A 495 7.89 -27.45 14.09
N ASP A 496 6.68 -27.91 14.40
CA ASP A 496 6.37 -28.92 15.41
C ASP A 496 6.40 -30.31 14.76
N GLU A 497 7.52 -31.03 14.92
CA GLU A 497 7.70 -32.39 14.40
C GLU A 497 7.07 -33.47 15.29
N GLU A 498 6.75 -33.18 16.56
CA GLU A 498 6.18 -34.17 17.47
C GLU A 498 4.67 -34.31 17.26
N GLY A 499 4.01 -33.18 16.98
CA GLY A 499 2.57 -33.08 16.75
C GLY A 499 1.74 -33.28 18.02
N GLU A 500 0.52 -32.75 18.00
CA GLU A 500 -0.37 -32.78 19.16
C GLU A 500 -1.63 -33.61 18.89
N THR A 501 -1.93 -34.52 19.81
CA THR A 501 -3.09 -35.41 19.73
C THR A 501 -4.23 -34.90 20.60
N ASN A 502 -5.40 -34.69 20.00
CA ASN A 502 -6.59 -34.24 20.70
C ASN A 502 -7.86 -34.88 20.12
N THR A 503 -9.02 -34.59 20.72
CA THR A 503 -10.34 -34.99 20.21
C THR A 503 -10.88 -33.86 19.33
N ALA A 504 -11.17 -34.17 18.07
CA ALA A 504 -11.93 -33.32 17.18
C ALA A 504 -13.43 -33.48 17.43
N LEU A 505 -14.17 -32.37 17.39
CA LEU A 505 -15.62 -32.36 17.59
C LEU A 505 -16.33 -32.95 16.37
N GLY A 506 -17.20 -33.92 16.62
CA GLY A 506 -18.15 -34.41 15.64
C GLY A 506 -19.11 -33.31 15.18
N VAL A 507 -19.08 -32.96 13.90
CA VAL A 507 -20.00 -31.97 13.32
C VAL A 507 -20.79 -32.53 12.14
N PRO A 508 -22.02 -32.04 11.90
CA PRO A 508 -22.78 -32.34 10.69
C PRO A 508 -22.00 -31.97 9.42
N THR A 509 -22.20 -32.74 8.35
CA THR A 509 -21.56 -32.52 7.05
C THR A 509 -22.58 -32.70 5.93
N ILE A 510 -22.24 -32.29 4.71
CA ILE A 510 -23.05 -32.61 3.52
C ILE A 510 -23.14 -34.13 3.37
N SER A 511 -24.37 -34.66 3.33
CA SER A 511 -24.59 -36.10 3.15
C SER A 511 -24.26 -36.52 1.72
N LEU A 512 -23.58 -37.65 1.55
CA LEU A 512 -23.37 -38.29 0.24
C LEU A 512 -24.53 -39.20 -0.17
N ASN A 513 -25.59 -39.24 0.63
CA ASN A 513 -26.79 -40.04 0.37
C ASN A 513 -28.00 -39.11 0.55
N PRO A 514 -28.59 -38.59 -0.55
CA PRO A 514 -29.83 -37.81 -0.47
C PRO A 514 -31.02 -38.70 -0.06
N PRO A 515 -32.15 -38.11 0.37
CA PRO A 515 -33.39 -38.86 0.61
C PRO A 515 -33.80 -39.68 -0.62
N GLU A 516 -34.14 -40.96 -0.43
CA GLU A 516 -34.36 -41.93 -1.53
C GLU A 516 -35.51 -41.54 -2.48
N ASP A 517 -36.56 -40.91 -1.94
CA ASP A 517 -37.75 -40.46 -2.67
C ASP A 517 -37.93 -38.93 -2.59
N PHE A 518 -36.82 -38.18 -2.61
CA PHE A 518 -36.81 -36.72 -2.42
C PHE A 518 -37.85 -35.98 -3.27
N ALA A 519 -38.64 -35.12 -2.61
CA ALA A 519 -39.51 -34.15 -3.25
C ALA A 519 -39.24 -32.73 -2.71
N ALA A 520 -39.13 -31.74 -3.59
CA ALA A 520 -38.97 -30.33 -3.19
C ALA A 520 -40.32 -29.72 -2.76
N ASP A 521 -40.91 -30.25 -1.68
CA ASP A 521 -42.25 -29.89 -1.18
C ASP A 521 -42.23 -29.27 0.23
N GLY A 522 -41.05 -29.14 0.83
CA GLY A 522 -40.86 -28.59 2.17
C GLY A 522 -41.07 -29.59 3.32
N ASP A 523 -41.28 -30.88 3.04
CA ASP A 523 -41.38 -31.91 4.07
C ASP A 523 -39.99 -32.33 4.61
N ILE A 524 -39.64 -31.85 5.79
CA ILE A 524 -38.35 -32.18 6.45
C ILE A 524 -38.28 -33.63 6.94
N SER A 525 -39.42 -34.34 7.04
CA SER A 525 -39.45 -35.68 7.64
C SER A 525 -38.66 -36.72 6.83
N GLU A 526 -38.51 -36.54 5.52
CA GLU A 526 -37.70 -37.40 4.67
C GLU A 526 -36.19 -37.28 4.97
N TRP A 527 -35.73 -36.08 5.32
CA TRP A 527 -34.34 -35.78 5.66
C TRP A 527 -33.94 -36.42 6.98
N ILE A 528 -34.81 -36.29 7.98
CA ILE A 528 -34.64 -36.94 9.30
C ILE A 528 -34.65 -38.46 9.14
N SER A 529 -35.55 -38.99 8.30
CA SER A 529 -35.64 -40.44 8.05
C SER A 529 -34.40 -40.99 7.31
N ALA A 530 -33.76 -40.16 6.49
CA ALA A 530 -32.50 -40.47 5.83
C ALA A 530 -31.27 -40.43 6.79
N GLY A 531 -31.46 -39.97 8.03
CA GLY A 531 -30.38 -39.85 9.02
C GLY A 531 -29.42 -38.70 8.71
N ILE A 532 -29.90 -37.65 8.05
CA ILE A 532 -29.12 -36.46 7.74
C ILE A 532 -29.25 -35.50 8.92
N ASP A 533 -28.14 -35.27 9.63
CA ASP A 533 -28.09 -34.28 10.70
C ASP A 533 -28.00 -32.87 10.10
N PRO A 534 -28.78 -31.89 10.60
CA PRO A 534 -28.73 -30.52 10.09
C PRO A 534 -27.52 -29.75 10.62
N LEU A 535 -27.01 -28.82 9.80
CA LEU A 535 -26.21 -27.69 10.26
C LEU A 535 -27.13 -26.71 10.99
N ILE A 536 -26.78 -26.32 12.21
CA ILE A 536 -27.64 -25.46 13.06
C ILE A 536 -27.02 -24.08 13.17
N LEU A 537 -27.80 -23.05 12.86
CA LEU A 537 -27.48 -21.64 13.08
C LEU A 537 -28.47 -21.03 14.07
N LYS A 538 -27.97 -20.44 15.16
CA LYS A 538 -28.79 -19.69 16.13
C LYS A 538 -27.95 -18.73 16.99
N PRO A 539 -28.52 -17.62 17.49
CA PRO A 539 -27.84 -16.59 18.27
C PRO A 539 -27.05 -17.11 19.48
N SER A 540 -27.57 -18.10 20.21
CA SER A 540 -26.91 -18.59 21.43
C SER A 540 -25.62 -19.38 21.20
N THR A 541 -25.36 -19.88 19.99
CA THR A 541 -24.21 -20.77 19.69
C THR A 541 -23.35 -20.32 18.53
N ASN A 542 -23.82 -19.38 17.71
CA ASN A 542 -23.13 -18.93 16.50
C ASN A 542 -22.70 -17.46 16.64
N LYS A 543 -21.64 -17.08 15.92
CA LYS A 543 -21.16 -15.69 15.91
C LYS A 543 -22.13 -14.80 15.15
N ILE A 544 -22.61 -13.74 15.79
CA ILE A 544 -23.38 -12.67 15.13
C ILE A 544 -22.37 -11.69 14.49
N GLY A 545 -22.37 -11.61 13.16
CA GLY A 545 -21.47 -10.73 12.43
C GLY A 545 -21.95 -9.27 12.40
N VAL A 546 -23.24 -9.05 12.19
CA VAL A 546 -23.91 -7.75 12.09
C VAL A 546 -25.33 -7.89 12.64
N GLY A 547 -25.90 -6.81 13.18
CA GLY A 547 -27.25 -6.79 13.73
C GLY A 547 -27.32 -7.26 15.19
N SER A 548 -28.53 -7.43 15.69
CA SER A 548 -28.80 -7.93 17.04
C SER A 548 -30.02 -8.84 17.00
N PHE A 549 -29.92 -9.99 17.66
CA PHE A 549 -31.02 -10.91 17.90
C PHE A 549 -31.27 -10.96 19.40
N ASP A 550 -32.54 -10.96 19.82
CA ASP A 550 -32.91 -10.97 21.23
C ASP A 550 -32.68 -12.35 21.87
N ASP A 551 -33.04 -13.42 21.17
CA ASP A 551 -32.87 -14.81 21.59
C ASP A 551 -32.94 -15.80 20.40
N ASP A 552 -32.92 -17.11 20.68
CA ASP A 552 -32.99 -18.16 19.65
C ASP A 552 -34.34 -18.21 18.91
N ASP A 553 -35.41 -17.61 19.45
CA ASP A 553 -36.72 -17.54 18.77
C ASP A 553 -36.74 -16.44 17.70
N ASP A 554 -35.84 -15.46 17.81
CA ASP A 554 -35.63 -14.39 16.82
C ASP A 554 -34.91 -14.90 15.56
N PHE A 555 -34.13 -15.98 15.67
CA PHE A 555 -33.59 -16.70 14.51
C PHE A 555 -33.07 -18.09 14.90
N THR A 556 -33.60 -19.14 14.29
CA THR A 556 -32.97 -20.46 14.28
C THR A 556 -33.12 -21.09 12.90
N ALA A 557 -32.04 -21.60 12.31
CA ALA A 557 -32.07 -22.34 11.05
C ALA A 557 -31.46 -23.73 11.22
N ASN A 558 -32.24 -24.76 10.90
CA ASN A 558 -31.79 -26.14 10.69
C ASN A 558 -31.62 -26.35 9.18
N ILE A 559 -30.38 -26.50 8.74
CA ILE A 559 -29.99 -26.56 7.32
C ILE A 559 -29.56 -27.99 7.00
N TYR A 560 -30.33 -28.68 6.17
CA TYR A 560 -30.01 -30.02 5.71
C TYR A 560 -29.40 -29.94 4.31
N MET A 561 -28.30 -30.68 4.11
CA MET A 561 -27.60 -30.71 2.83
C MET A 561 -27.23 -32.13 2.43
N ALA A 562 -27.46 -32.45 1.16
CA ALA A 562 -27.02 -33.70 0.56
C ALA A 562 -26.54 -33.47 -0.88
N VAL A 563 -25.73 -34.38 -1.39
CA VAL A 563 -25.20 -34.32 -2.75
C VAL A 563 -25.17 -35.71 -3.37
N ASP A 564 -25.40 -35.78 -4.68
CA ASP A 564 -25.09 -36.94 -5.50
C ASP A 564 -24.29 -36.54 -6.75
N ASN A 565 -24.26 -37.37 -7.79
CA ASN A 565 -23.50 -37.08 -9.00
C ASN A 565 -24.09 -35.93 -9.84
N ASP A 566 -25.36 -35.61 -9.65
CA ASP A 566 -26.13 -34.74 -10.54
C ASP A 566 -26.64 -33.48 -9.81
N TYR A 567 -26.91 -33.55 -8.51
CA TYR A 567 -27.60 -32.51 -7.76
C TYR A 567 -26.99 -32.21 -6.38
N LEU A 568 -27.05 -30.92 -6.00
CA LEU A 568 -26.99 -30.45 -4.63
C LEU A 568 -28.42 -30.27 -4.11
N TYR A 569 -28.72 -30.93 -2.99
CA TYR A 569 -30.00 -30.87 -2.30
C TYR A 569 -29.85 -30.00 -1.06
N VAL A 570 -30.77 -29.06 -0.86
CA VAL A 570 -30.79 -28.17 0.31
C VAL A 570 -32.22 -28.08 0.84
N ALA A 571 -32.37 -28.23 2.15
CA ALA A 571 -33.61 -27.93 2.86
C ALA A 571 -33.31 -27.01 4.05
N LEU A 572 -34.19 -26.02 4.25
CA LEU A 572 -34.07 -25.00 5.27
C LEU A 572 -35.33 -25.03 6.13
N ASP A 573 -35.16 -25.37 7.40
CA ASP A 573 -36.19 -25.28 8.42
C ASP A 573 -35.83 -24.12 9.36
N MET A 574 -36.54 -23.00 9.19
CA MET A 574 -36.21 -21.72 9.83
C MET A 574 -37.33 -21.25 10.74
N VAL A 575 -36.95 -20.71 11.89
CA VAL A 575 -37.82 -20.15 12.91
C VAL A 575 -37.45 -18.69 13.11
N ASP A 576 -38.48 -17.85 13.05
CA ASP A 576 -38.46 -16.45 13.44
C ASP A 576 -39.80 -16.15 14.14
N ASN A 577 -39.75 -15.37 15.22
CA ASN A 577 -40.92 -14.99 15.99
C ASN A 577 -41.71 -13.83 15.35
N VAL A 578 -41.13 -13.11 14.38
CA VAL A 578 -41.73 -12.04 13.58
C VAL A 578 -41.44 -12.26 12.10
N TYR A 579 -42.38 -12.89 11.39
CA TYR A 579 -42.24 -13.03 9.95
C TYR A 579 -42.46 -11.69 9.20
N SER A 580 -41.43 -11.15 8.56
CA SER A 580 -41.41 -9.87 7.84
C SER A 580 -41.04 -10.02 6.36
N VAL A 581 -41.91 -9.55 5.47
CA VAL A 581 -41.64 -9.39 4.04
C VAL A 581 -42.15 -8.04 3.54
N ASP A 582 -41.26 -7.10 3.23
CA ASP A 582 -41.57 -5.80 2.65
C ASP A 582 -41.33 -5.84 1.13
N GLY A 583 -42.38 -6.15 0.37
CA GLY A 583 -42.31 -6.26 -1.09
C GLY A 583 -41.98 -4.98 -1.87
N GLY A 584 -41.67 -3.86 -1.19
CA GLY A 584 -41.18 -2.62 -1.78
C GLY A 584 -39.83 -2.12 -1.22
N GLY A 585 -39.24 -2.83 -0.24
CA GLY A 585 -38.00 -2.46 0.43
C GLY A 585 -36.77 -3.21 -0.08
N ASP A 586 -35.65 -3.01 0.62
CA ASP A 586 -34.44 -3.78 0.40
C ASP A 586 -34.62 -5.21 0.91
N TRP A 587 -34.51 -6.21 0.03
CA TRP A 587 -34.80 -7.62 0.35
C TRP A 587 -33.98 -8.19 1.52
N TYR A 588 -32.81 -7.62 1.82
CA TYR A 588 -31.96 -8.05 2.94
C TYR A 588 -32.50 -7.59 4.31
N LEU A 589 -33.61 -6.83 4.30
CA LEU A 589 -34.42 -6.50 5.48
C LEU A 589 -35.67 -7.40 5.61
N ASP A 590 -35.88 -8.30 4.64
CA ASP A 590 -36.94 -9.31 4.67
C ASP A 590 -36.41 -10.62 5.24
N ASP A 591 -37.32 -11.49 5.66
CA ASP A 591 -37.01 -12.87 5.98
C ASP A 591 -36.74 -13.65 4.70
N ALA A 592 -35.46 -13.82 4.42
CA ALA A 592 -34.94 -14.55 3.28
C ALA A 592 -33.72 -15.37 3.72
N ALA A 593 -33.44 -16.44 2.97
CA ALA A 593 -32.20 -17.17 3.12
C ALA A 593 -31.22 -16.80 2.02
N GLU A 594 -29.95 -16.65 2.38
CA GLU A 594 -28.86 -16.44 1.45
C GLU A 594 -27.75 -17.46 1.70
N MET A 595 -27.22 -18.03 0.62
CA MET A 595 -26.19 -19.05 0.66
C MET A 595 -25.06 -18.71 -0.30
N PHE A 596 -23.84 -18.69 0.22
CA PHE A 596 -22.62 -18.52 -0.56
C PHE A 596 -21.93 -19.87 -0.74
N ILE A 597 -21.59 -20.24 -1.98
CA ILE A 597 -20.89 -21.49 -2.28
C ILE A 597 -19.71 -21.19 -3.20
N GLY A 598 -18.51 -21.55 -2.76
CA GLY A 598 -17.31 -21.60 -3.59
C GLY A 598 -16.96 -23.05 -3.93
N LEU A 599 -16.75 -23.35 -5.21
CA LEU A 599 -16.35 -24.67 -5.68
C LEU A 599 -14.87 -24.68 -6.02
N TYR A 600 -14.02 -24.64 -5.00
CA TYR A 600 -12.57 -24.55 -5.14
C TYR A 600 -11.85 -25.25 -3.99
N ASN A 601 -10.53 -25.42 -4.13
CA ASN A 601 -9.71 -25.96 -3.06
C ASN A 601 -9.40 -24.87 -2.00
N GLN A 602 -9.91 -25.05 -0.78
CA GLN A 602 -9.80 -24.06 0.30
C GLN A 602 -8.36 -23.69 0.72
N THR A 603 -7.33 -24.37 0.19
CA THR A 603 -5.92 -23.97 0.37
C THR A 603 -5.62 -22.55 -0.10
N ILE A 604 -6.43 -21.99 -1.01
CA ILE A 604 -6.39 -20.58 -1.40
C ILE A 604 -7.81 -20.03 -1.26
N GLN A 605 -8.01 -19.09 -0.33
CA GLN A 605 -9.31 -18.43 -0.20
C GLN A 605 -9.48 -17.37 -1.29
N HIS A 606 -10.65 -17.36 -1.91
CA HIS A 606 -11.01 -16.30 -2.84
C HIS A 606 -11.35 -15.03 -2.07
N ASN A 607 -10.71 -13.91 -2.43
CA ASN A 607 -11.03 -12.58 -1.88
C ASN A 607 -12.15 -11.87 -2.66
N GLY A 608 -12.81 -12.58 -3.59
CA GLY A 608 -13.91 -12.09 -4.40
C GLY A 608 -14.40 -13.17 -5.36
N TYR A 609 -15.61 -13.00 -5.89
CA TYR A 609 -16.28 -13.99 -6.73
C TYR A 609 -15.48 -14.34 -7.99
N GLN A 610 -15.12 -15.61 -8.13
CA GLN A 610 -14.46 -16.19 -9.29
C GLN A 610 -15.45 -16.88 -10.24
N ARG A 611 -14.98 -17.20 -11.45
CA ARG A 611 -15.73 -17.91 -12.50
C ARG A 611 -14.83 -18.98 -13.13
N GLY A 612 -15.44 -19.94 -13.84
CA GLY A 612 -14.71 -20.96 -14.59
C GLY A 612 -14.67 -22.28 -13.85
N GLU A 613 -13.48 -22.87 -13.73
CA GLU A 613 -13.27 -24.17 -13.06
C GLU A 613 -13.38 -24.09 -11.53
N GLU A 614 -13.13 -22.90 -10.95
CA GLU A 614 -13.24 -22.62 -9.52
C GLU A 614 -14.23 -21.45 -9.28
N PRO A 615 -15.54 -21.66 -9.52
CA PRO A 615 -16.53 -20.59 -9.44
C PRO A 615 -17.04 -20.33 -8.01
N ASP A 616 -17.53 -19.11 -7.78
CA ASP A 616 -18.28 -18.72 -6.60
C ASP A 616 -19.73 -18.35 -6.94
N TYR A 617 -20.66 -18.69 -6.06
CA TYR A 617 -22.10 -18.47 -6.20
C TYR A 617 -22.69 -17.80 -4.96
N GLN A 618 -23.61 -16.87 -5.19
CA GLN A 618 -24.48 -16.27 -4.19
C GLN A 618 -25.93 -16.61 -4.56
N LEU A 619 -26.58 -17.43 -3.75
CA LEU A 619 -27.91 -17.97 -3.98
C LEU A 619 -28.89 -17.41 -2.95
N GLN A 620 -29.98 -16.81 -3.41
CA GLN A 620 -30.93 -16.08 -2.58
C GLN A 620 -32.32 -16.70 -2.72
N PHE A 621 -32.87 -17.15 -1.59
CA PHE A 621 -34.18 -17.76 -1.48
C PHE A 621 -35.13 -16.75 -0.86
N ARG A 622 -35.97 -16.14 -1.70
CA ARG A 622 -36.87 -15.06 -1.31
C ARG A 622 -38.32 -15.48 -1.50
N TYR A 623 -39.24 -14.80 -0.82
CA TYR A 623 -40.68 -15.06 -0.95
C TYR A 623 -41.20 -14.92 -2.40
N ASN A 624 -40.52 -14.13 -3.23
CA ASN A 624 -40.91 -13.84 -4.62
C ASN A 624 -40.02 -14.52 -5.68
N GLY A 625 -39.07 -15.36 -5.30
CA GLY A 625 -38.26 -16.09 -6.27
C GLY A 625 -36.95 -16.64 -5.73
N PHE A 626 -36.25 -17.35 -6.61
CA PHE A 626 -34.88 -17.77 -6.44
C PHE A 626 -33.96 -16.91 -7.29
N TYR A 627 -33.00 -16.24 -6.66
CA TYR A 627 -32.13 -15.27 -7.29
C TYR A 627 -30.66 -15.68 -7.21
N ILE A 628 -29.89 -15.27 -8.21
CA ILE A 628 -28.43 -15.29 -8.16
C ILE A 628 -27.94 -13.85 -7.95
N GLY A 629 -27.18 -13.65 -6.88
CA GLY A 629 -26.63 -12.36 -6.51
C GLY A 629 -25.31 -12.06 -7.23
N ASN A 630 -25.09 -10.79 -7.56
CA ASN A 630 -23.77 -10.26 -7.87
C ASN A 630 -23.62 -8.89 -7.18
N PRO A 631 -22.63 -8.71 -6.28
CA PRO A 631 -22.48 -7.47 -5.50
C PRO A 631 -22.26 -6.22 -6.37
N ASN A 632 -21.74 -6.39 -7.60
CA ASN A 632 -21.42 -5.27 -8.50
C ASN A 632 -22.47 -5.05 -9.60
N LEU A 633 -23.44 -5.96 -9.76
CA LEU A 633 -24.41 -5.94 -10.87
C LEU A 633 -25.87 -6.09 -10.40
N GLY A 634 -26.11 -6.25 -9.10
CA GLY A 634 -27.42 -6.55 -8.52
C GLY A 634 -27.81 -8.02 -8.64
N SER A 635 -29.00 -8.35 -8.12
CA SER A 635 -29.56 -9.70 -8.18
C SER A 635 -30.35 -9.92 -9.48
N SER A 636 -30.19 -11.10 -10.08
CA SER A 636 -31.01 -11.55 -11.21
C SER A 636 -31.87 -12.73 -10.81
N ALA A 637 -33.16 -12.70 -11.15
CA ALA A 637 -34.04 -13.84 -10.91
C ALA A 637 -33.61 -15.01 -11.78
N PHE A 638 -33.38 -16.16 -11.14
CA PHE A 638 -33.17 -17.43 -11.81
C PHE A 638 -34.51 -18.15 -12.00
N TYR A 639 -35.39 -18.08 -10.99
CA TYR A 639 -36.79 -18.49 -11.06
C TYR A 639 -37.69 -17.46 -10.36
N ASP A 640 -38.74 -16.99 -11.04
CA ASP A 640 -39.74 -16.07 -10.51
C ASP A 640 -41.03 -16.79 -10.07
N VAL A 641 -41.91 -16.07 -9.36
CA VAL A 641 -43.28 -16.53 -9.04
C VAL A 641 -44.01 -16.95 -10.34
N GLY A 642 -44.34 -18.24 -10.43
CA GLY A 642 -45.02 -18.85 -11.58
C GLY A 642 -44.12 -19.68 -12.51
N SER A 643 -42.84 -19.83 -12.19
CA SER A 643 -41.99 -20.87 -12.77
C SER A 643 -42.45 -22.27 -12.34
N ASP A 644 -42.36 -23.28 -13.22
CA ASP A 644 -42.64 -24.68 -12.86
C ASP A 644 -41.65 -25.22 -11.79
N ASN A 645 -40.52 -24.54 -11.60
CA ASN A 645 -39.44 -24.91 -10.66
C ASN A 645 -39.39 -24.01 -9.41
N PHE A 646 -40.40 -23.17 -9.18
CA PHE A 646 -40.50 -22.36 -7.98
C PHE A 646 -41.96 -22.24 -7.54
N ASP A 647 -42.24 -22.64 -6.31
CA ASP A 647 -43.54 -22.42 -5.68
C ASP A 647 -43.33 -21.76 -4.32
N PHE A 648 -44.18 -20.79 -4.01
CA PHE A 648 -44.22 -20.16 -2.69
C PHE A 648 -45.63 -20.30 -2.12
N VAL A 649 -45.74 -21.16 -1.12
CA VAL A 649 -47.00 -21.37 -0.41
C VAL A 649 -47.02 -20.47 0.81
N ASN A 650 -47.70 -19.33 0.70
CA ASN A 650 -47.88 -18.43 1.83
C ASN A 650 -48.69 -19.13 2.93
N TYR A 651 -48.04 -19.46 4.05
CA TYR A 651 -48.70 -20.05 5.21
C TYR A 651 -49.40 -18.94 6.02
N ILE A 652 -50.51 -18.42 5.49
CA ILE A 652 -51.41 -17.53 6.25
C ILE A 652 -52.18 -18.39 7.26
N GLY A 653 -51.56 -18.70 8.40
CA GLY A 653 -52.04 -19.73 9.31
C GLY A 653 -51.58 -19.62 10.76
N GLY A 654 -51.75 -18.44 11.36
CA GLY A 654 -52.02 -18.18 12.79
C GLY A 654 -51.19 -18.90 13.87
N TYR A 655 -50.47 -18.09 14.65
CA TYR A 655 -50.36 -18.23 16.10
C TYR A 655 -51.04 -17.06 16.81
#